data_AF-A0A967BY17-F1
#
_entry.id   AF-A0A967BY17-F1
#
_cell.length_a   1.000
_cell.length_b   1.000
_cell.length_c   1.000
_cell.angle_alpha   90.00
_cell.angle_beta   90.00
_cell.angle_gamma   90.00
#
_symmetry.space_group_name_H-M   'P 1'
#
loop_
_entity.id
_entity.type
_entity.pdbx_description
1 polymer ?
#
loop_
_entity_poly.entity_id
_entity_poly.type
_entity_poly.pdbx_seq_one_letter_code
_entity_poly.pdbx_strand_id
1 'polypeptide(L)'
;MDTETATDWHAISTTEAVARLDTDERDGLSHAEAAARLEQHGANRIQEVPAARRYQVLARQFTDVLIIILLIAAAVSFVVGEVADAITILVIVVLNGALGFVQEWKAEQALEALRSMLSPTCNVTRAGQPIEIDRTDLVPGDLVALEIGDQVPADLRLVESLNLKVDESALTGESASVHKGTDPVPDDTHLAERTSMVWMGTNVTNGRALGVVIATGMATQFGKIAELTQSLGQEPTPLQRKLAVLGKQLGVISIIISAGVGLVGFLLGKPLLEMFLTGVSLAVAIVPEGLPAVVTITLALGIRAMVRRHALLRRLQAAEALGSATVICTDKTGTLTKNEMTVTQIWMPTGPVQVTGVGYDPQGHFRADGERLDHRTRPDLLALLETGLICNHARVTKTDTGWRQLGEPTEAALIVAAYKAWLHPDDGGTGVTEFSFNSVRKRMTVVVRRPEGLVAFAKGAPEVILSRSTRILDGTTERDLTDEDRTAFEDAYRSLAEQGLRTLALARRLLPAGIELDEDEVESHLTLLGVVGIIDPPRPEVPDAITLARHAGVRPIMITGDAPETAIAIGRHVGMHVERAVTGGELDAMDDRALDEILTHDILFARTTPEHKLRIVTHLQDQGNIVAMTGDGVNDAPALKKADIGVAMGLRGTDVAKAASDMVLTDDNFASIVGAVEEGRRQYDNIQKFVRYLLSSNTGEVVAVFVNILLKGPLILLPVQILWMNLVTDGMTAVALGLEPGSKDLMGQPPRGAREPILNKYGAALLLGLGGYIGVGTLWLFHHYLATLGRSPEAIATAQTVAFTGIILLEKMNVFNFRSLRRPLHRIGFWTNPWVLGAWVLTVGAQVAAVYVPFLQKVLHTVPLGWNDWLLMFAVAIPIFLVVEAIKLLRTQGS
;
A
#
# COMPACT_ATOMS: atom_id res chain seq x y z
N MET A 1 -27.92 26.28 17.18
CA MET A 1 -29.28 25.72 17.08
C MET A 1 -29.17 24.40 17.81
N ASP A 2 -29.72 24.39 19.01
CA ASP A 2 -29.86 23.32 20.01
C ASP A 2 -28.77 22.24 20.11
N THR A 3 -27.93 22.41 21.14
CA THR A 3 -27.15 21.33 21.75
C THR A 3 -28.14 20.33 22.38
N GLU A 4 -28.61 19.36 21.60
CA GLU A 4 -29.07 18.09 22.17
C GLU A 4 -27.91 17.55 23.02
N THR A 5 -28.14 17.48 24.33
CA THR A 5 -27.28 16.80 25.29
C THR A 5 -26.88 15.45 24.72
N ALA A 6 -25.58 15.24 24.48
CA ALA A 6 -25.05 13.95 24.07
C ALA A 6 -25.62 12.89 25.02
N THR A 7 -26.48 12.02 24.50
CA THR A 7 -27.08 10.98 25.32
C THR A 7 -25.96 10.02 25.71
N ASP A 8 -25.70 9.90 27.01
CA ASP A 8 -24.72 8.97 27.56
C ASP A 8 -25.29 7.54 27.52
N TRP A 9 -25.27 6.95 26.31
CA TRP A 9 -25.82 5.60 26.05
C TRP A 9 -25.23 4.53 26.97
N HIS A 10 -23.99 4.72 27.46
CA HIS A 10 -23.34 3.79 28.39
C HIS A 10 -23.99 3.77 29.78
N ALA A 11 -24.65 4.86 30.18
CA ALA A 11 -25.22 5.06 31.52
C ALA A 11 -26.71 4.71 31.62
N ILE A 12 -27.36 4.41 30.50
CA ILE A 12 -28.78 4.03 30.48
C ILE A 12 -28.97 2.52 30.34
N SER A 13 -30.12 2.03 30.81
CA SER A 13 -30.49 0.62 30.71
C SER A 13 -30.74 0.21 29.25
N THR A 14 -30.60 -1.08 28.95
CA THR A 14 -30.90 -1.65 27.63
C THR A 14 -32.32 -1.31 27.17
N THR A 15 -33.31 -1.46 28.05
CA THR A 15 -34.72 -1.17 27.75
C THR A 15 -34.94 0.30 27.40
N GLU A 16 -34.24 1.20 28.07
CA GLU A 16 -34.31 2.64 27.77
C GLU A 16 -33.64 2.97 26.43
N ALA A 17 -32.50 2.34 26.12
CA ALA A 17 -31.80 2.54 24.85
C ALA A 17 -32.67 2.08 23.65
N VAL A 18 -33.30 0.91 23.78
CA VAL A 18 -34.21 0.33 22.78
C VAL A 18 -35.44 1.22 22.58
N ALA A 19 -36.04 1.72 23.67
CA ALA A 19 -37.19 2.63 23.60
C ALA A 19 -36.85 3.98 22.97
N ARG A 20 -35.66 4.55 23.26
CA ARG A 20 -35.22 5.83 22.66
C ARG A 20 -34.91 5.72 21.18
N LEU A 21 -34.44 4.57 20.73
CA LEU A 21 -34.12 4.30 19.32
C LEU A 21 -35.32 3.76 18.53
N ASP A 22 -36.49 3.62 19.17
CA ASP A 22 -37.72 3.07 18.59
C ASP A 22 -37.43 1.79 17.77
N THR A 23 -36.82 0.81 18.43
CA THR A 23 -36.45 -0.48 17.85
C THR A 23 -36.90 -1.62 18.76
N ASP A 24 -36.79 -2.86 18.27
CA ASP A 24 -37.12 -4.06 19.04
C ASP A 24 -35.85 -4.84 19.40
N GLU A 25 -35.74 -5.26 20.67
CA GLU A 25 -34.58 -5.97 21.21
C GLU A 25 -34.44 -7.42 20.70
N ARG A 26 -35.46 -7.97 20.02
CA ARG A 26 -35.47 -9.32 19.44
C ARG A 26 -35.63 -9.29 17.92
N ASP A 27 -36.58 -8.51 17.43
CA ASP A 27 -36.95 -8.50 16.01
C ASP A 27 -36.18 -7.45 15.20
N GLY A 28 -35.52 -6.48 15.87
CA GLY A 28 -34.82 -5.37 15.23
C GLY A 28 -35.74 -4.48 14.39
N LEU A 29 -35.16 -3.73 13.45
CA LEU A 29 -35.91 -2.82 12.59
C LEU A 29 -36.67 -3.54 11.47
N SER A 30 -37.76 -2.93 10.99
CA SER A 30 -38.37 -3.35 9.73
C SER A 30 -37.54 -2.90 8.53
N HIS A 31 -37.68 -3.58 7.39
CA HIS A 31 -36.95 -3.22 6.17
C HIS A 31 -37.29 -1.81 5.66
N ALA A 32 -38.55 -1.38 5.82
CA ALA A 32 -38.99 -0.04 5.42
C ALA A 32 -38.41 1.05 6.33
N GLU A 33 -38.37 0.78 7.63
CA GLU A 33 -37.81 1.70 8.64
C GLU A 33 -36.30 1.86 8.46
N ALA A 34 -35.59 0.76 8.22
CA ALA A 34 -34.15 0.80 7.94
C ALA A 34 -33.83 1.64 6.68
N ALA A 35 -34.62 1.50 5.61
CA ALA A 35 -34.46 2.31 4.40
C ALA A 35 -34.73 3.81 4.64
N ALA A 36 -35.78 4.14 5.42
CA ALA A 36 -36.08 5.53 5.78
C ALA A 36 -34.97 6.17 6.64
N ARG A 37 -34.44 5.42 7.62
CA ARG A 37 -33.31 5.87 8.45
C ARG A 37 -32.02 6.01 7.66
N LEU A 38 -31.82 5.18 6.63
CA LEU A 38 -30.66 5.31 5.74
C LEU A 38 -30.71 6.63 4.94
N GLU A 39 -31.89 7.06 4.49
CA GLU A 39 -32.07 8.37 3.86
C GLU A 39 -31.84 9.53 4.85
N GLN A 40 -32.23 9.36 6.11
CA GLN A 40 -32.11 10.40 7.14
C GLN A 40 -30.69 10.55 7.69
N HIS A 41 -30.04 9.44 8.07
CA HIS A 41 -28.73 9.42 8.72
C HIS A 41 -27.57 9.28 7.73
N GLY A 42 -27.86 8.85 6.50
CA GLY A 42 -26.86 8.53 5.50
C GLY A 42 -26.18 7.19 5.74
N ALA A 43 -25.37 6.77 4.78
CA ALA A 43 -24.63 5.51 4.85
C ALA A 43 -23.61 5.49 6.00
N ASN A 44 -23.44 4.33 6.63
CA ASN A 44 -22.42 4.10 7.66
C ASN A 44 -21.02 4.03 7.03
N ARG A 45 -20.49 5.19 6.66
CA ARG A 45 -19.16 5.36 6.07
C ARG A 45 -18.49 6.61 6.63
N ILE A 46 -17.19 6.52 6.91
CA ILE A 46 -16.35 7.69 7.20
C ILE A 46 -16.30 8.57 5.95
N GLN A 47 -16.70 9.83 6.06
CA GLN A 47 -16.76 10.72 4.90
C GLN A 47 -15.36 10.90 4.30
N GLU A 48 -15.22 10.56 3.01
CA GLU A 48 -14.03 10.87 2.22
C GLU A 48 -14.26 12.15 1.42
N VAL A 49 -13.18 12.87 1.08
CA VAL A 49 -13.24 14.09 0.26
C VAL A 49 -13.97 13.76 -1.06
N PRO A 50 -15.05 14.50 -1.41
CA PRO A 50 -15.88 14.15 -2.55
C PRO A 50 -15.10 14.19 -3.88
N ALA A 51 -15.35 13.20 -4.73
CA ALA A 51 -14.82 13.17 -6.10
C ALA A 51 -15.32 14.39 -6.91
N ALA A 52 -14.53 14.83 -7.88
CA ALA A 52 -14.93 15.93 -8.76
C ALA A 52 -16.19 15.54 -9.56
N ARG A 53 -17.16 16.46 -9.65
CA ARG A 53 -18.39 16.20 -10.42
C ARG A 53 -18.10 16.33 -11.91
N ARG A 54 -18.77 15.54 -12.75
CA ARG A 54 -18.53 15.48 -14.22
C ARG A 54 -18.52 16.84 -14.93
N TYR A 55 -19.41 17.75 -14.54
CA TYR A 55 -19.44 19.11 -15.11
C TYR A 55 -18.27 19.98 -14.67
N GLN A 56 -17.69 19.73 -13.49
CA GLN A 56 -16.50 20.42 -13.00
C GLN A 56 -15.27 19.96 -13.78
N VAL A 57 -15.16 18.66 -14.07
CA VAL A 57 -14.12 18.09 -14.95
C VAL A 57 -14.20 18.73 -16.33
N LEU A 58 -15.39 18.77 -16.93
CA LEU A 58 -15.59 19.42 -18.23
C LEU A 58 -15.27 20.92 -18.20
N ALA A 59 -15.74 21.65 -17.19
CA ALA A 59 -15.49 23.09 -17.09
C ALA A 59 -14.00 23.42 -16.95
N ARG A 60 -13.24 22.59 -16.21
CA ARG A 60 -11.79 22.76 -16.04
C ARG A 60 -11.04 22.73 -17.36
N GLN A 61 -11.48 21.89 -18.31
CA GLN A 61 -10.89 21.80 -19.64
C GLN A 61 -10.98 23.14 -20.42
N PHE A 62 -11.96 24.00 -20.13
CA PHE A 62 -12.09 25.30 -20.82
C PHE A 62 -11.52 26.48 -20.02
N THR A 63 -11.04 26.26 -18.80
CA THR A 63 -10.42 27.30 -17.95
C THR A 63 -8.90 27.34 -18.07
N ASP A 64 -8.30 26.44 -18.85
CA ASP A 64 -6.86 26.43 -19.08
C ASP A 64 -6.41 27.70 -19.83
N VAL A 65 -5.26 28.26 -19.42
CA VAL A 65 -4.73 29.52 -19.96
C VAL A 65 -4.49 29.43 -21.47
N LEU A 66 -4.03 28.29 -21.99
CA LEU A 66 -3.77 28.10 -23.43
C LEU A 66 -5.06 28.04 -24.23
N ILE A 67 -6.09 27.38 -23.70
CA ILE A 67 -7.40 27.32 -24.33
C ILE A 67 -8.06 28.70 -24.32
N ILE A 68 -7.90 29.47 -23.24
CA ILE A 68 -8.35 30.87 -23.20
C ILE A 68 -7.63 31.70 -24.28
N ILE A 69 -6.32 31.52 -24.47
CA ILE A 69 -5.57 32.20 -25.53
C ILE A 69 -6.07 31.81 -26.93
N LEU A 70 -6.35 30.53 -27.18
CA LEU A 70 -6.95 30.05 -28.44
C LEU A 70 -8.36 30.63 -28.66
N LEU A 71 -9.18 30.72 -27.62
CA LEU A 71 -10.51 31.34 -27.70
C LEU A 71 -10.41 32.84 -28.02
N ILE A 72 -9.44 33.55 -27.44
CA ILE A 72 -9.12 34.94 -27.79
C ILE A 72 -8.67 35.01 -29.26
N ALA A 73 -7.83 34.08 -29.72
CA ALA A 73 -7.36 34.05 -31.10
C ALA A 73 -8.49 33.80 -32.11
N ALA A 74 -9.40 32.87 -31.81
CA ALA A 74 -10.60 32.63 -32.59
C ALA A 74 -11.49 33.90 -32.66
N ALA A 75 -11.66 34.59 -31.54
CA ALA A 75 -12.44 35.83 -31.48
C ALA A 75 -11.79 36.96 -32.33
N VAL A 76 -10.47 37.13 -32.24
CA VAL A 76 -9.72 38.11 -33.04
C VAL A 76 -9.82 37.78 -34.53
N SER A 77 -9.60 36.51 -34.91
CA SER A 77 -9.72 36.05 -36.31
C SER A 77 -11.13 36.29 -36.88
N PHE A 78 -12.17 36.05 -36.07
CA PHE A 78 -13.55 36.34 -36.44
C PHE A 78 -13.80 37.84 -36.67
N VAL A 79 -13.27 38.71 -35.79
CA VAL A 79 -13.39 40.17 -35.91
C VAL A 79 -12.66 40.71 -37.13
N VAL A 80 -11.52 40.12 -37.51
CA VAL A 80 -10.73 40.50 -38.70
C VAL A 80 -11.40 40.05 -40.01
N GLY A 81 -12.43 39.21 -39.95
CA GLY A 81 -13.19 38.72 -41.11
C GLY A 81 -12.70 37.37 -41.65
N GLU A 82 -11.73 36.73 -40.99
CA GLU A 82 -11.22 35.41 -41.35
C GLU A 82 -12.06 34.31 -40.69
N VAL A 83 -13.34 34.23 -41.08
CA VAL A 83 -14.33 33.33 -40.45
C VAL A 83 -13.90 31.85 -40.54
N ALA A 84 -13.21 31.45 -41.61
CA ALA A 84 -12.73 30.08 -41.79
C ALA A 84 -11.66 29.69 -40.73
N ASP A 85 -10.76 30.60 -40.41
CA ASP A 85 -9.68 30.36 -39.45
C ASP A 85 -10.23 30.37 -38.02
N ALA A 86 -11.15 31.29 -37.72
CA ALA A 86 -11.87 31.32 -36.45
C ALA A 86 -12.65 30.02 -36.17
N ILE A 87 -13.37 29.49 -37.17
CA ILE A 87 -14.08 28.20 -37.05
C ILE A 87 -13.08 27.06 -36.83
N THR A 88 -11.96 27.06 -37.55
CA THR A 88 -10.93 26.03 -37.42
C THR A 88 -10.33 26.00 -36.02
N ILE A 89 -10.02 27.16 -35.44
CA ILE A 89 -9.51 27.28 -34.07
C ILE A 89 -10.56 26.82 -33.05
N LEU A 90 -11.84 27.18 -33.25
CA LEU A 90 -12.92 26.75 -32.36
C LEU A 90 -13.11 25.23 -32.38
N VAL A 91 -13.03 24.60 -33.55
CA VAL A 91 -13.07 23.14 -33.69
C VAL A 91 -11.90 22.49 -32.96
N ILE A 92 -10.68 23.06 -33.07
CA ILE A 92 -9.50 22.59 -32.34
C ILE A 92 -9.73 22.66 -30.82
N VAL A 93 -10.24 23.79 -30.31
CA VAL A 93 -10.52 23.96 -28.87
C VAL A 93 -11.56 22.96 -28.37
N VAL A 94 -12.66 22.77 -29.11
CA VAL A 94 -13.72 21.81 -28.74
C VAL A 94 -13.18 20.38 -28.76
N LEU A 95 -12.41 20.01 -29.80
CA LEU A 95 -11.84 18.68 -29.93
C LEU A 95 -10.82 18.40 -28.82
N ASN A 96 -9.98 19.38 -28.48
CA ASN A 96 -9.04 19.27 -27.37
C ASN A 96 -9.76 19.13 -26.03
N GLY A 97 -10.73 20.00 -25.74
CA GLY A 97 -11.53 19.93 -24.50
C GLY A 97 -12.33 18.64 -24.37
N ALA A 98 -12.90 18.13 -25.47
CA ALA A 98 -13.62 16.85 -25.47
C ALA A 98 -12.70 15.66 -25.23
N LEU A 99 -11.52 15.64 -25.88
CA LEU A 99 -10.54 14.58 -25.68
C LEU A 99 -9.92 14.63 -24.28
N GLY A 100 -9.58 15.82 -23.79
CA GLY A 100 -9.12 16.06 -22.41
C GLY A 100 -10.15 15.58 -21.38
N PHE A 101 -11.43 15.92 -21.57
CA PHE A 101 -12.53 15.42 -20.74
C PHE A 101 -12.62 13.89 -20.76
N VAL A 102 -12.59 13.26 -21.94
CA VAL A 102 -12.66 11.79 -22.06
C VAL A 102 -11.45 11.12 -21.39
N GLN A 103 -10.26 11.68 -21.56
CA GLN A 103 -9.03 11.18 -20.96
C GLN A 103 -9.07 11.28 -19.42
N GLU A 104 -9.44 12.43 -18.88
CA GLU A 104 -9.56 12.67 -17.44
C GLU A 104 -10.68 11.82 -16.83
N TRP A 105 -11.83 11.72 -17.50
CA TRP A 105 -12.96 10.90 -17.05
C TRP A 105 -12.66 9.40 -17.04
N LYS A 106 -11.94 8.88 -18.04
CA LYS A 106 -11.50 7.47 -18.06
C LYS A 106 -10.49 7.20 -16.96
N ALA A 107 -9.59 8.15 -16.70
CA ALA A 107 -8.64 8.06 -15.60
C ALA A 107 -9.34 8.02 -14.23
N GLU A 108 -10.34 8.88 -14.00
CA GLU A 108 -11.14 8.87 -12.76
C GLU A 108 -11.97 7.59 -12.59
N GLN A 109 -12.60 7.07 -13.65
CA GLN A 109 -13.34 5.80 -13.58
C GLN A 109 -12.45 4.60 -13.23
N ALA A 110 -11.25 4.54 -13.82
CA ALA A 110 -10.30 3.49 -13.51
C ALA A 110 -9.89 3.51 -12.03
N LEU A 111 -9.83 4.70 -11.43
CA LEU A 111 -9.58 4.87 -10.00
C LEU A 111 -10.79 4.46 -9.14
N GLU A 112 -12.01 4.85 -9.52
CA GLU A 112 -13.21 4.54 -8.74
C GLU A 112 -13.52 3.03 -8.71
N ALA A 113 -13.33 2.33 -9.83
CA ALA A 113 -13.53 0.88 -9.91
C ALA A 113 -12.58 0.07 -9.01
N LEU A 114 -11.43 0.65 -8.64
CA LEU A 114 -10.49 0.03 -7.69
C LEU A 114 -10.91 0.29 -6.24
N ARG A 115 -11.59 1.40 -5.94
CA ARG A 115 -12.07 1.75 -4.60
C ARG A 115 -13.26 0.90 -4.16
N SER A 116 -14.12 0.50 -5.11
CA SER A 116 -15.30 -0.31 -4.84
C SER A 116 -15.02 -1.79 -4.51
N MET A 117 -13.76 -2.20 -4.43
CA MET A 117 -13.36 -3.60 -4.17
C MET A 117 -13.28 -3.94 -2.67
N LEU A 118 -13.62 -3.02 -1.75
CA LEU A 118 -13.47 -3.19 -0.30
C LEU A 118 -14.72 -2.79 0.51
N SER A 119 -15.86 -3.44 0.26
CA SER A 119 -16.99 -3.34 1.20
C SER A 119 -17.05 -4.58 2.09
N PRO A 120 -16.77 -4.47 3.40
CA PRO A 120 -17.05 -5.55 4.35
C PRO A 120 -18.57 -5.65 4.62
N THR A 121 -19.06 -6.87 4.77
CA THR A 121 -20.45 -7.19 5.17
C THR A 121 -20.56 -7.30 6.70
N CYS A 122 -21.78 -7.26 7.22
CA CYS A 122 -22.09 -7.48 8.63
C CYS A 122 -23.45 -8.15 8.82
N ASN A 123 -23.66 -8.80 9.97
CA ASN A 123 -24.89 -9.52 10.28
C ASN A 123 -25.81 -8.68 11.17
N VAL A 124 -27.05 -8.48 10.73
CA VAL A 124 -28.09 -7.76 11.48
C VAL A 124 -29.35 -8.60 11.59
N THR A 125 -30.18 -8.32 12.58
CA THR A 125 -31.55 -8.85 12.67
C THR A 125 -32.52 -7.76 12.26
N ARG A 126 -33.31 -8.02 11.21
CA ARG A 126 -34.40 -7.13 10.76
C ARG A 126 -35.68 -7.94 10.56
N ALA A 127 -36.79 -7.44 11.09
CA ALA A 127 -38.09 -8.13 11.11
C ALA A 127 -38.02 -9.59 11.63
N GLY A 128 -37.22 -9.82 12.68
CA GLY A 128 -37.06 -11.13 13.33
C GLY A 128 -36.21 -12.14 12.56
N GLN A 129 -35.54 -11.72 11.46
CA GLN A 129 -34.66 -12.60 10.69
C GLN A 129 -33.22 -12.08 10.64
N PRO A 130 -32.22 -12.97 10.84
CA PRO A 130 -30.83 -12.62 10.62
C PRO A 130 -30.55 -12.49 9.12
N ILE A 131 -29.97 -11.36 8.72
CA ILE A 131 -29.59 -11.04 7.35
C ILE A 131 -28.17 -10.48 7.33
N GLU A 132 -27.40 -10.87 6.31
CA GLU A 132 -26.10 -10.28 6.01
C GLU A 132 -26.31 -9.07 5.09
N ILE A 133 -25.83 -7.89 5.49
CA ILE A 133 -25.93 -6.65 4.73
C ILE A 133 -24.57 -6.01 4.54
N ASP A 134 -24.43 -5.13 3.54
CA ASP A 134 -23.26 -4.26 3.43
C ASP A 134 -23.21 -3.36 4.67
N ARG A 135 -22.04 -3.22 5.29
CA ARG A 135 -21.87 -2.36 6.47
C ARG A 135 -22.30 -0.92 6.22
N THR A 136 -22.27 -0.44 4.98
CA THR A 136 -22.71 0.90 4.59
C THR A 136 -24.22 1.10 4.72
N ASP A 137 -25.02 0.03 4.71
CA ASP A 137 -26.47 0.05 4.85
C ASP A 137 -26.93 -0.03 6.32
N LEU A 138 -26.00 -0.01 7.27
CA LEU A 138 -26.27 -0.04 8.71
C LEU A 138 -26.77 1.32 9.20
N VAL A 139 -27.82 1.33 10.02
CA VAL A 139 -28.45 2.57 10.53
C VAL A 139 -28.65 2.54 12.04
N PRO A 140 -28.76 3.71 12.71
CA PRO A 140 -29.12 3.76 14.13
C PRO A 140 -30.44 3.01 14.42
N GLY A 141 -30.41 2.15 15.43
CA GLY A 141 -31.51 1.27 15.82
C GLY A 141 -31.44 -0.15 15.24
N ASP A 142 -30.56 -0.44 14.27
CA ASP A 142 -30.34 -1.82 13.82
C ASP A 142 -29.84 -2.70 14.97
N LEU A 143 -30.27 -3.96 15.00
CA LEU A 143 -29.80 -4.96 15.95
C LEU A 143 -28.69 -5.79 15.30
N VAL A 144 -27.46 -5.61 15.76
CA VAL A 144 -26.25 -6.25 15.22
C VAL A 144 -25.90 -7.47 16.05
N ALA A 145 -25.63 -8.59 15.37
CA ALA A 145 -25.06 -9.77 15.99
C ALA A 145 -23.53 -9.74 15.89
N LEU A 146 -22.88 -10.01 17.01
CA LEU A 146 -21.43 -10.06 17.13
C LEU A 146 -21.02 -11.44 17.61
N GLU A 147 -20.10 -12.07 16.89
CA GLU A 147 -19.46 -13.32 17.27
C GLU A 147 -17.93 -13.19 17.32
N ILE A 148 -17.28 -14.23 17.82
CA ILE A 148 -15.82 -14.27 17.92
C ILE A 148 -15.19 -14.08 16.55
N GLY A 149 -14.32 -13.09 16.44
CA GLY A 149 -13.62 -12.74 15.20
C GLY A 149 -14.29 -11.64 14.39
N ASP A 150 -15.49 -11.18 14.77
CA ASP A 150 -16.13 -10.06 14.10
C ASP A 150 -15.44 -8.73 14.45
N GLN A 151 -15.34 -7.86 13.45
CA GLN A 151 -15.04 -6.45 13.66
C GLN A 151 -16.35 -5.70 13.88
N VAL A 152 -16.41 -4.89 14.94
CA VAL A 152 -17.62 -4.17 15.33
C VAL A 152 -17.97 -3.11 14.27
N PRO A 153 -19.16 -3.17 13.63
CA PRO A 153 -19.44 -2.38 12.42
C PRO A 153 -19.84 -0.92 12.67
N ALA A 154 -20.28 -0.58 13.88
CA ALA A 154 -20.73 0.74 14.31
C ALA A 154 -20.61 0.85 15.85
N ASP A 155 -20.91 2.00 16.46
CA ASP A 155 -20.97 2.05 17.93
C ASP A 155 -22.28 1.42 18.41
N LEU A 156 -22.19 0.45 19.32
CA LEU A 156 -23.34 -0.35 19.76
C LEU A 156 -23.53 -0.28 21.28
N ARG A 157 -24.79 -0.25 21.69
CA ARG A 157 -25.21 -0.53 23.07
C ARG A 157 -25.59 -1.99 23.20
N LEU A 158 -24.93 -2.72 24.11
CA LEU A 158 -25.16 -4.15 24.28
C LEU A 158 -26.55 -4.47 24.85
N VAL A 159 -27.26 -5.37 24.19
CA VAL A 159 -28.56 -5.94 24.60
C VAL A 159 -28.38 -7.30 25.24
N GLU A 160 -27.51 -8.13 24.65
CA GLU A 160 -27.15 -9.44 25.17
C GLU A 160 -25.62 -9.58 25.13
N SER A 161 -25.03 -10.13 26.20
CA SER A 161 -23.60 -10.44 26.25
C SER A 161 -23.40 -11.81 26.90
N LEU A 162 -22.69 -12.70 26.20
CA LEU A 162 -22.33 -14.03 26.68
C LEU A 162 -20.81 -14.18 26.63
N ASN A 163 -20.16 -13.97 27.78
CA ASN A 163 -18.71 -13.99 27.95
C ASN A 163 -17.95 -13.11 26.93
N LEU A 164 -18.57 -11.99 26.51
CA LEU A 164 -18.02 -11.12 25.49
C LEU A 164 -16.72 -10.47 25.98
N LYS A 165 -15.66 -10.64 25.20
CA LYS A 165 -14.42 -9.87 25.31
C LYS A 165 -14.12 -9.18 24.00
N VAL A 166 -13.73 -7.92 24.08
CA VAL A 166 -13.41 -7.10 22.92
C VAL A 166 -12.01 -6.55 23.08
N ASP A 167 -11.23 -6.63 22.00
CA ASP A 167 -9.96 -5.93 21.86
C ASP A 167 -10.26 -4.49 21.42
N GLU A 168 -10.12 -3.58 22.39
CA GLU A 168 -10.30 -2.15 22.20
C GLU A 168 -8.96 -1.42 22.04
N SER A 169 -7.86 -2.14 21.77
CA SER A 169 -6.52 -1.56 21.52
C SER A 169 -6.55 -0.54 20.40
N ALA A 170 -7.46 -0.73 19.43
CA ALA A 170 -7.78 0.24 18.42
C ALA A 170 -8.06 1.62 19.04
N LEU A 171 -9.04 1.77 19.92
CA LEU A 171 -9.41 3.09 20.47
C LEU A 171 -8.61 3.52 21.70
N THR A 172 -8.12 2.55 22.47
CA THR A 172 -7.58 2.79 23.83
C THR A 172 -6.07 2.60 23.92
N GLY A 173 -5.48 1.86 22.97
CA GLY A 173 -4.07 1.47 22.98
C GLY A 173 -3.72 0.32 23.92
N GLU A 174 -4.67 -0.22 24.67
CA GLU A 174 -4.43 -1.34 25.58
C GLU A 174 -4.65 -2.68 24.86
N SER A 175 -3.62 -3.52 24.81
CA SER A 175 -3.68 -4.81 24.10
C SER A 175 -4.45 -5.92 24.84
N ALA A 176 -4.89 -5.67 26.07
CA ALA A 176 -5.65 -6.65 26.85
C ALA A 176 -7.14 -6.57 26.47
N SER A 177 -7.77 -7.71 26.17
CA SER A 177 -9.20 -7.71 25.87
C SER A 177 -10.05 -7.37 27.10
N VAL A 178 -11.00 -6.46 26.93
CA VAL A 178 -11.88 -5.96 27.98
C VAL A 178 -13.15 -6.81 28.03
N HIS A 179 -13.60 -7.19 29.24
CA HIS A 179 -14.86 -7.90 29.43
C HIS A 179 -16.04 -6.93 29.27
N LYS A 180 -17.07 -7.35 28.52
CA LYS A 180 -18.24 -6.52 28.22
C LYS A 180 -19.53 -7.11 28.78
N GLY A 181 -20.43 -6.24 29.21
CA GLY A 181 -21.69 -6.59 29.86
C GLY A 181 -22.85 -5.72 29.38
N THR A 182 -24.05 -5.96 29.91
CA THR A 182 -25.24 -5.17 29.54
C THR A 182 -25.59 -4.11 30.59
N ASP A 183 -25.05 -4.23 31.81
CA ASP A 183 -25.35 -3.30 32.92
C ASP A 183 -24.87 -1.87 32.62
N PRO A 184 -25.66 -0.84 32.95
CA PRO A 184 -25.24 0.55 32.80
C PRO A 184 -24.05 0.88 33.71
N VAL A 185 -23.18 1.75 33.22
CA VAL A 185 -22.01 2.27 33.95
C VAL A 185 -22.18 3.77 34.27
N PRO A 186 -21.51 4.33 35.29
CA PRO A 186 -21.62 5.77 35.62
C PRO A 186 -21.39 6.70 34.43
N ASP A 187 -22.05 7.86 34.42
CA ASP A 187 -21.98 8.85 33.33
C ASP A 187 -20.55 9.38 33.10
N ASP A 188 -19.78 9.57 34.17
CA ASP A 188 -18.39 10.03 34.18
C ASP A 188 -17.35 8.97 33.79
N THR A 189 -17.77 7.73 33.48
CA THR A 189 -16.87 6.62 33.13
C THR A 189 -16.04 6.92 31.88
N HIS A 190 -14.72 6.72 31.98
CA HIS A 190 -13.79 6.85 30.86
C HIS A 190 -14.08 5.83 29.76
N LEU A 191 -13.77 6.18 28.50
CA LEU A 191 -14.13 5.37 27.33
C LEU A 191 -13.68 3.89 27.43
N ALA A 192 -12.47 3.63 27.93
CA ALA A 192 -11.92 2.28 28.11
C ALA A 192 -12.70 1.43 29.14
N GLU A 193 -13.39 2.07 30.08
CA GLU A 193 -14.10 1.41 31.18
C GLU A 193 -15.61 1.25 30.90
N ARG A 194 -16.10 1.73 29.75
CA ARG A 194 -17.52 1.61 29.35
C ARG A 194 -17.83 0.18 28.89
N THR A 195 -18.01 -0.72 29.85
CA THR A 195 -18.26 -2.17 29.61
C THR A 195 -19.61 -2.46 28.95
N SER A 196 -20.54 -1.52 28.99
CA SER A 196 -21.89 -1.61 28.42
C SER A 196 -21.97 -1.31 26.91
N MET A 197 -20.85 -0.88 26.33
CA MET A 197 -20.69 -0.42 24.96
C MET A 197 -19.61 -1.22 24.22
N VAL A 198 -19.75 -1.27 22.89
CA VAL A 198 -18.70 -1.73 21.97
C VAL A 198 -18.58 -0.74 20.81
N TRP A 199 -17.36 -0.51 20.33
CA TRP A 199 -17.04 0.62 19.47
C TRP A 199 -16.70 0.20 18.04
N MET A 200 -17.11 1.01 17.07
CA MET A 200 -16.80 0.81 15.65
C MET A 200 -15.30 0.56 15.44
N GLY A 201 -14.95 -0.51 14.72
CA GLY A 201 -13.56 -0.84 14.35
C GLY A 201 -12.77 -1.65 15.39
N THR A 202 -13.35 -1.95 16.57
CA THR A 202 -12.79 -2.88 17.56
C THR A 202 -13.10 -4.34 17.21
N ASN A 203 -12.36 -5.30 17.77
CA ASN A 203 -12.47 -6.71 17.39
C ASN A 203 -13.00 -7.58 18.55
N VAL A 204 -13.95 -8.46 18.28
CA VAL A 204 -14.46 -9.42 19.26
C VAL A 204 -13.46 -10.56 19.41
N THR A 205 -12.86 -10.71 20.59
CA THR A 205 -11.85 -11.74 20.86
C THR A 205 -12.43 -12.98 21.52
N ASN A 206 -13.57 -12.86 22.18
CA ASN A 206 -14.26 -13.98 22.79
C ASN A 206 -15.76 -13.70 23.00
N GLY A 207 -16.55 -14.75 23.13
CA GLY A 207 -17.98 -14.67 23.39
C GLY A 207 -18.82 -14.22 22.19
N ARG A 208 -20.09 -13.94 22.46
CA ARG A 208 -21.04 -13.40 21.46
C ARG A 208 -21.95 -12.38 22.12
N ALA A 209 -22.51 -11.50 21.30
CA ALA A 209 -23.39 -10.45 21.77
C ALA A 209 -24.40 -10.00 20.73
N LEU A 210 -25.48 -9.41 21.22
CA LEU A 210 -26.41 -8.61 20.42
C LEU A 210 -26.30 -7.16 20.89
N GLY A 211 -26.20 -6.22 19.96
CA GLY A 211 -26.09 -4.80 20.27
C GLY A 211 -26.91 -3.94 19.32
N VAL A 212 -27.56 -2.90 19.86
CA VAL A 212 -28.29 -1.94 19.05
C VAL A 212 -27.36 -0.81 18.63
N VAL A 213 -27.42 -0.44 17.36
CA VAL A 213 -26.62 0.67 16.79
C VAL A 213 -27.06 2.00 17.38
N ILE A 214 -26.14 2.70 18.04
CA ILE A 214 -26.39 4.05 18.59
C ILE A 214 -25.86 5.16 17.69
N ALA A 215 -24.79 4.90 16.93
CA ALA A 215 -24.14 5.87 16.06
C ALA A 215 -23.47 5.18 14.87
N THR A 216 -23.51 5.84 13.72
CA THR A 216 -22.90 5.38 12.45
C THR A 216 -22.02 6.47 11.84
N GLY A 217 -21.11 6.08 10.93
CA GLY A 217 -20.28 7.00 10.17
C GLY A 217 -19.48 7.97 11.05
N MET A 218 -19.53 9.28 10.73
CA MET A 218 -18.79 10.33 11.44
C MET A 218 -19.27 10.56 12.88
N ALA A 219 -20.47 10.11 13.25
CA ALA A 219 -21.02 10.30 14.60
C ALA A 219 -20.44 9.33 15.64
N THR A 220 -19.80 8.24 15.20
CA THR A 220 -19.13 7.28 16.08
C THR A 220 -17.91 7.90 16.79
N GLN A 221 -17.46 7.29 17.88
CA GLN A 221 -16.20 7.69 18.54
C GLN A 221 -15.03 7.64 17.57
N PHE A 222 -15.05 6.64 16.69
CA PHE A 222 -14.09 6.46 15.62
C PHE A 222 -14.17 7.57 14.55
N GLY A 223 -15.38 7.98 14.17
CA GLY A 223 -15.65 9.07 13.25
C GLY A 223 -15.14 10.43 13.74
N LYS A 224 -15.25 10.70 15.04
CA LYS A 224 -14.71 11.91 15.67
C LYS A 224 -13.18 11.97 15.60
N ILE A 225 -12.50 10.84 15.80
CA ILE A 225 -11.03 10.75 15.64
C ILE A 225 -10.64 10.97 14.17
N ALA A 226 -11.41 10.40 13.24
CA ALA A 226 -11.19 10.58 11.81
C ALA A 226 -11.32 12.07 11.40
N GLU A 227 -12.30 12.80 11.92
CA GLU A 227 -12.49 14.24 11.66
C GLU A 227 -11.27 15.07 12.12
N LEU A 228 -10.78 14.82 13.33
CA LEU A 228 -9.57 15.48 13.85
C LEU A 228 -8.36 15.22 12.95
N THR A 229 -8.22 14.00 12.43
CA THR A 229 -7.12 13.61 11.53
C THR A 229 -7.27 14.21 10.12
N GLN A 230 -8.50 14.38 9.63
CA GLN A 230 -8.78 14.97 8.31
C GLN A 230 -8.48 16.47 8.24
N SER A 231 -8.45 17.17 9.38
CA SER A 231 -8.14 18.61 9.46
C SER A 231 -6.67 18.96 9.16
N LEU A 232 -5.77 17.98 9.22
CA LEU A 232 -4.36 18.13 8.82
C LEU A 232 -4.27 18.06 7.29
N GLY A 233 -4.17 19.23 6.64
CA GLY A 233 -4.03 19.36 5.20
C GLY A 233 -2.84 18.56 4.64
N GLN A 234 -2.97 18.05 3.42
CA GLN A 234 -1.98 17.15 2.83
C GLN A 234 -0.99 17.85 1.91
N GLU A 235 0.25 17.41 1.97
CA GLU A 235 1.31 17.93 1.12
C GLU A 235 1.30 17.28 -0.29
N PRO A 236 1.61 18.05 -1.36
CA PRO A 236 1.71 17.51 -2.72
C PRO A 236 2.92 16.59 -2.86
N THR A 237 2.79 15.52 -3.65
CA THR A 237 3.85 14.51 -3.80
C THR A 237 5.06 15.02 -4.59
N PRO A 238 6.22 14.36 -4.49
CA PRO A 238 7.41 14.76 -5.24
C PRO A 238 7.20 14.89 -6.75
N LEU A 239 6.49 13.96 -7.42
CA LEU A 239 6.18 14.06 -8.85
C LEU A 239 5.27 15.24 -9.16
N GLN A 240 4.23 15.49 -8.35
CA GLN A 240 3.34 16.62 -8.58
C GLN A 240 4.08 17.95 -8.51
N ARG A 241 4.95 18.12 -7.49
CA ARG A 241 5.83 19.30 -7.39
C ARG A 241 6.71 19.42 -8.64
N LYS A 242 7.29 18.31 -9.12
CA LYS A 242 8.18 18.31 -10.30
C LYS A 242 7.43 18.59 -11.61
N LEU A 243 6.24 18.03 -11.80
CA LEU A 243 5.40 18.28 -12.97
C LEU A 243 4.89 19.72 -12.99
N ALA A 244 4.54 20.30 -11.82
CA ALA A 244 4.16 21.71 -11.72
C ALA A 244 5.33 22.64 -12.08
N VAL A 245 6.54 22.36 -11.60
CA VAL A 245 7.75 23.10 -11.98
C VAL A 245 8.03 22.97 -13.47
N LEU A 246 7.96 21.75 -14.03
CA LEU A 246 8.14 21.50 -15.45
C LEU A 246 7.11 22.27 -16.29
N GLY A 247 5.83 22.21 -15.92
CA GLY A 247 4.74 22.93 -16.58
C GLY A 247 4.97 24.45 -16.55
N LYS A 248 5.40 25.01 -15.40
CA LYS A 248 5.76 26.42 -15.30
C LYS A 248 6.94 26.79 -16.21
N GLN A 249 7.98 25.96 -16.25
CA GLN A 249 9.13 26.18 -17.13
C GLN A 249 8.74 26.15 -18.61
N LEU A 250 7.97 25.14 -19.03
CA LEU A 250 7.48 25.01 -20.40
C LEU A 250 6.56 26.18 -20.78
N GLY A 251 5.68 26.62 -19.88
CA GLY A 251 4.82 27.78 -20.09
C GLY A 251 5.61 29.08 -20.32
N VAL A 252 6.67 29.31 -19.53
CA VAL A 252 7.55 30.47 -19.73
C VAL A 252 8.32 30.37 -21.05
N ILE A 253 8.88 29.21 -21.37
CA ILE A 253 9.59 28.97 -22.65
C ILE A 253 8.64 29.19 -23.83
N SER A 254 7.42 28.67 -23.73
CA SER A 254 6.34 28.81 -24.71
C SER A 254 6.04 30.28 -25.03
N ILE A 255 5.87 31.12 -24.01
CA ILE A 255 5.64 32.56 -24.18
C ILE A 255 6.84 33.24 -24.86
N ILE A 256 8.07 32.93 -24.43
CA ILE A 256 9.29 33.53 -24.99
C ILE A 256 9.43 33.20 -26.48
N ILE A 257 9.27 31.92 -26.84
CA ILE A 257 9.39 31.48 -28.23
C ILE A 257 8.27 32.08 -29.08
N SER A 258 7.04 32.10 -28.59
CA SER A 258 5.89 32.68 -29.31
C SER A 258 6.06 34.17 -29.56
N ALA A 259 6.51 34.93 -28.56
CA ALA A 259 6.84 36.34 -28.70
C ALA A 259 8.00 36.56 -29.69
N GLY A 260 9.03 35.70 -29.63
CA GLY A 260 10.16 35.72 -30.56
C GLY A 260 9.73 35.48 -32.01
N VAL A 261 8.89 34.48 -32.26
CA VAL A 261 8.30 34.20 -33.58
C VAL A 261 7.47 35.37 -34.08
N GLY A 262 6.59 35.90 -33.23
CA GLY A 262 5.75 37.05 -33.57
C GLY A 262 6.59 38.26 -33.97
N LEU A 263 7.64 38.57 -33.19
CA LEU A 263 8.54 39.69 -33.46
C LEU A 263 9.34 39.49 -34.75
N VAL A 264 9.97 38.32 -34.93
CA VAL A 264 10.76 38.04 -36.15
C VAL A 264 9.87 38.03 -37.38
N GLY A 265 8.69 37.40 -37.30
CA GLY A 265 7.70 37.37 -38.37
C GLY A 265 7.24 38.75 -38.79
N PHE A 266 6.95 39.63 -37.81
CA PHE A 266 6.60 41.02 -38.05
C PHE A 266 7.75 41.80 -38.72
N LEU A 267 8.99 41.64 -38.25
CA LEU A 267 10.17 42.28 -38.85
C LEU A 267 10.44 41.78 -40.28
N LEU A 268 10.01 40.56 -40.61
CA LEU A 268 10.10 39.98 -41.95
C LEU A 268 8.94 40.39 -42.88
N GLY A 269 8.00 41.20 -42.39
CA GLY A 269 6.84 41.68 -43.17
C GLY A 269 5.74 40.65 -43.37
N LYS A 270 5.67 39.58 -42.54
CA LYS A 270 4.57 38.62 -42.58
C LYS A 270 3.29 39.20 -41.94
N PRO A 271 2.09 38.76 -42.33
CA PRO A 271 0.84 39.21 -41.73
C PRO A 271 0.81 39.01 -40.21
N LEU A 272 0.41 40.05 -39.47
CA LEU A 272 0.41 40.02 -38.00
C LEU A 272 -0.49 38.91 -37.44
N LEU A 273 -1.65 38.68 -38.08
CA LEU A 273 -2.58 37.63 -37.68
C LEU A 273 -1.98 36.23 -37.89
N GLU A 274 -1.35 35.98 -39.03
CA GLU A 274 -0.66 34.70 -39.31
C GLU A 274 0.47 34.44 -38.29
N MET A 275 1.25 35.47 -37.93
CA MET A 275 2.32 35.33 -36.95
C MET A 275 1.81 35.16 -35.52
N PHE A 276 0.70 35.80 -35.18
CA PHE A 276 0.00 35.59 -33.91
C PHE A 276 -0.54 34.15 -33.81
N LEU A 277 -1.23 33.65 -34.84
CA LEU A 277 -1.75 32.28 -34.89
C LEU A 277 -0.63 31.23 -34.85
N THR A 278 0.48 31.50 -35.55
CA THR A 278 1.68 30.64 -35.51
C THR A 278 2.30 30.62 -34.12
N GLY A 279 2.41 31.78 -33.46
CA GLY A 279 2.87 31.89 -32.09
C GLY A 279 1.99 31.10 -31.11
N VAL A 280 0.67 31.25 -31.20
CA VAL A 280 -0.28 30.49 -30.34
C VAL A 280 -0.20 28.99 -30.60
N SER A 281 -0.07 28.58 -31.87
CA SER A 281 0.04 27.16 -32.22
C SER A 281 1.34 26.53 -31.72
N LEU A 282 2.44 27.28 -31.75
CA LEU A 282 3.72 26.88 -31.18
C LEU A 282 3.66 26.86 -29.65
N ALA A 283 2.91 27.79 -29.04
CA ALA A 283 2.71 27.81 -27.61
C ALA A 283 2.02 26.54 -27.10
N VAL A 284 1.00 26.11 -27.85
CA VAL A 284 0.25 24.85 -27.67
C VAL A 284 1.15 23.64 -27.90
N ALA A 285 1.96 23.62 -28.97
CA ALA A 285 2.91 22.55 -29.27
C ALA A 285 3.94 22.30 -28.13
N ILE A 286 4.35 23.36 -27.43
CA ILE A 286 5.38 23.26 -26.37
C ILE A 286 4.84 22.61 -25.10
N VAL A 287 3.56 22.78 -24.80
CA VAL A 287 2.97 22.26 -23.56
C VAL A 287 2.37 20.88 -23.85
N PRO A 288 2.83 19.82 -23.18
CA PRO A 288 2.33 18.48 -23.43
C PRO A 288 0.96 18.31 -22.75
N GLU A 289 -0.10 18.69 -23.46
CA GLU A 289 -1.49 18.71 -22.98
C GLU A 289 -1.96 17.32 -22.51
N GLY A 290 -1.48 16.25 -23.17
CA GLY A 290 -1.77 14.87 -22.80
C GLY A 290 -0.98 14.34 -21.59
N LEU A 291 0.00 15.07 -21.06
CA LEU A 291 0.88 14.57 -20.01
C LEU A 291 0.15 14.18 -18.71
N PRO A 292 -0.76 15.01 -18.14
CA PRO A 292 -1.49 14.64 -16.93
C PRO A 292 -2.34 13.38 -17.11
N ALA A 293 -2.97 13.24 -18.28
CA ALA A 293 -3.79 12.08 -18.62
C ALA A 293 -2.95 10.79 -18.71
N VAL A 294 -1.83 10.83 -19.43
CA VAL A 294 -0.94 9.67 -19.60
C VAL A 294 -0.33 9.24 -18.26
N VAL A 295 0.08 10.19 -17.42
CA VAL A 295 0.57 9.90 -16.06
C VAL A 295 -0.51 9.16 -15.26
N THR A 296 -1.73 9.67 -15.27
CA THR A 296 -2.82 9.09 -14.47
C THR A 296 -3.20 7.69 -14.94
N ILE A 297 -3.31 7.47 -16.26
CA ILE A 297 -3.58 6.15 -16.86
C ILE A 297 -2.45 5.17 -16.51
N THR A 298 -1.19 5.59 -16.63
CA THR A 298 -0.03 4.76 -16.33
C THR A 298 -0.02 4.34 -14.86
N LEU A 299 -0.23 5.29 -13.94
CA LEU A 299 -0.35 5.01 -12.51
C LEU A 299 -1.50 4.05 -12.20
N ALA A 300 -2.68 4.26 -12.80
CA ALA A 300 -3.84 3.39 -12.60
C ALA A 300 -3.58 1.94 -13.07
N LEU A 301 -2.90 1.78 -14.22
CA LEU A 301 -2.50 0.46 -14.71
C LEU A 301 -1.40 -0.16 -13.84
N GLY A 302 -0.52 0.67 -13.26
CA GLY A 302 0.48 0.27 -12.26
C GLY A 302 -0.12 -0.26 -10.95
N ILE A 303 -1.19 0.37 -10.45
CA ILE A 303 -1.88 -0.10 -9.24
C ILE A 303 -2.35 -1.55 -9.41
N ARG A 304 -2.86 -1.95 -10.58
CA ARG A 304 -3.26 -3.35 -10.82
C ARG A 304 -2.10 -4.34 -10.66
N ALA A 305 -0.86 -3.92 -10.87
CA ALA A 305 0.31 -4.74 -10.58
C ALA A 305 0.62 -4.78 -9.07
N MET A 306 0.47 -3.65 -8.36
CA MET A 306 0.63 -3.57 -6.91
C MET A 306 -0.42 -4.40 -6.15
N VAL A 307 -1.68 -4.35 -6.55
CA VAL A 307 -2.78 -5.14 -5.95
C VAL A 307 -2.51 -6.64 -6.09
N ARG A 308 -1.93 -7.09 -7.20
CA ARG A 308 -1.50 -8.49 -7.39
C ARG A 308 -0.35 -8.90 -6.47
N ARG A 309 0.35 -7.93 -5.87
CA ARG A 309 1.34 -8.12 -4.81
C ARG A 309 0.80 -7.74 -3.44
N HIS A 310 -0.51 -7.85 -3.25
CA HIS A 310 -1.20 -7.56 -1.99
C HIS A 310 -1.07 -6.12 -1.47
N ALA A 311 -0.63 -5.18 -2.32
CA ALA A 311 -0.47 -3.77 -1.97
C ALA A 311 -1.56 -2.94 -2.66
N LEU A 312 -2.62 -2.63 -1.91
CA LEU A 312 -3.72 -1.82 -2.42
C LEU A 312 -3.47 -0.34 -2.11
N LEU A 313 -3.30 0.46 -3.15
CA LEU A 313 -3.18 1.91 -3.01
C LEU A 313 -4.56 2.57 -2.95
N ARG A 314 -4.79 3.36 -1.91
CA ARG A 314 -5.97 4.23 -1.78
C ARG A 314 -5.81 5.51 -2.59
N ARG A 315 -4.56 5.92 -2.83
CA ARG A 315 -4.18 7.12 -3.59
C ARG A 315 -3.14 6.79 -4.65
N LEU A 316 -3.41 7.19 -5.90
CA LEU A 316 -2.51 6.98 -7.04
C LEU A 316 -1.11 7.54 -6.80
N GLN A 317 -1.06 8.65 -6.09
CA GLN A 317 0.15 9.45 -5.93
C GLN A 317 1.13 8.81 -4.93
N ALA A 318 0.66 7.93 -4.05
CA ALA A 318 1.51 7.20 -3.11
C ALA A 318 2.38 6.12 -3.77
N ALA A 319 1.99 5.64 -4.96
CA ALA A 319 2.80 4.72 -5.77
C ALA A 319 4.21 5.28 -6.04
N GLU A 320 4.29 6.58 -6.34
CA GLU A 320 5.55 7.24 -6.68
C GLU A 320 6.41 7.48 -5.44
N ALA A 321 5.80 7.99 -4.36
CA ALA A 321 6.47 8.23 -3.10
C ALA A 321 7.12 6.93 -2.58
N LEU A 322 6.39 5.81 -2.66
CA LEU A 322 6.88 4.49 -2.27
C LEU A 322 8.09 4.04 -3.09
N GLY A 323 8.12 4.31 -4.40
CA GLY A 323 9.28 4.03 -5.25
C GLY A 323 10.53 4.84 -4.86
N SER A 324 10.35 5.99 -4.21
CA SER A 324 11.44 6.83 -3.68
C SER A 324 11.70 6.66 -2.19
N ALA A 325 11.03 5.74 -1.51
CA ALA A 325 11.22 5.52 -0.08
C ALA A 325 12.69 5.23 0.22
N THR A 326 13.25 5.93 1.21
CA THR A 326 14.61 5.71 1.73
C THR A 326 14.58 4.96 3.05
N VAL A 327 13.48 5.09 3.81
CA VAL A 327 13.29 4.45 5.11
C VAL A 327 11.92 3.80 5.18
N ILE A 328 11.86 2.59 5.73
CA ILE A 328 10.60 1.92 6.09
C ILE A 328 10.60 1.74 7.59
N CYS A 329 9.81 2.55 8.29
CA CYS A 329 9.46 2.35 9.68
C CYS A 329 8.37 1.27 9.74
N THR A 330 8.66 0.14 10.38
CA THR A 330 7.76 -1.01 10.43
C THR A 330 7.48 -1.43 11.86
N ASP A 331 6.23 -1.76 12.14
CA ASP A 331 5.88 -2.51 13.35
C ASP A 331 6.42 -3.94 13.26
N LYS A 332 6.61 -4.58 14.42
CA LYS A 332 7.06 -5.96 14.55
C LYS A 332 5.87 -6.91 14.46
N THR A 333 4.87 -6.75 15.33
CA THR A 333 3.81 -7.73 15.52
C THR A 333 2.90 -7.78 14.29
N GLY A 334 2.73 -8.97 13.70
CA GLY A 334 1.82 -9.18 12.58
C GLY A 334 2.31 -8.66 11.23
N THR A 335 3.29 -7.76 11.19
CA THR A 335 3.93 -7.26 9.96
C THR A 335 5.21 -8.04 9.61
N LEU A 336 6.20 -8.05 10.53
CA LEU A 336 7.42 -8.85 10.39
C LEU A 336 7.23 -10.29 10.87
N THR A 337 6.34 -10.46 11.84
CA THR A 337 5.98 -11.75 12.43
C THR A 337 4.59 -12.19 12.00
N LYS A 338 4.25 -13.47 12.22
CA LYS A 338 2.90 -13.97 11.92
C LYS A 338 1.85 -13.49 12.92
N ASN A 339 2.27 -13.05 14.11
CA ASN A 339 1.42 -12.93 15.30
C ASN A 339 0.69 -14.26 15.59
N GLU A 340 1.43 -15.36 15.46
CA GLU A 340 0.94 -16.71 15.71
C GLU A 340 1.94 -17.43 16.63
N MET A 341 1.68 -17.37 17.94
CA MET A 341 2.60 -17.91 18.93
C MET A 341 2.87 -19.39 18.65
N THR A 342 4.14 -19.74 18.56
CA THR A 342 4.61 -21.05 18.10
C THR A 342 5.66 -21.57 19.06
N VAL A 343 5.52 -22.82 19.52
CA VAL A 343 6.60 -23.52 20.22
C VAL A 343 7.69 -23.85 19.20
N THR A 344 8.91 -23.36 19.43
CA THR A 344 10.06 -23.57 18.52
C THR A 344 11.17 -24.37 19.16
N GLN A 345 11.29 -24.32 20.49
CA GLN A 345 12.28 -25.08 21.25
C GLN A 345 11.66 -25.71 22.48
N ILE A 346 12.17 -26.88 22.87
CA ILE A 346 11.81 -27.59 24.09
C ILE A 346 13.12 -28.05 24.71
N TRP A 347 13.33 -27.74 25.99
CA TRP A 347 14.40 -28.33 26.77
C TRP A 347 13.84 -29.43 27.66
N MET A 348 14.54 -30.55 27.69
CA MET A 348 14.28 -31.71 28.56
C MET A 348 15.63 -32.21 29.11
N PRO A 349 15.63 -33.00 30.20
CA PRO A 349 16.86 -33.57 30.78
C PRO A 349 17.67 -34.41 29.79
N THR A 350 16.96 -35.10 28.89
CA THR A 350 17.50 -35.92 27.81
C THR A 350 18.05 -35.12 26.62
N GLY A 351 17.96 -33.79 26.66
CA GLY A 351 18.52 -32.87 25.67
C GLY A 351 17.47 -31.98 24.99
N PRO A 352 17.93 -30.96 24.24
CA PRO A 352 17.07 -30.00 23.56
C PRO A 352 16.39 -30.62 22.33
N VAL A 353 15.16 -30.19 22.07
CA VAL A 353 14.36 -30.57 20.91
C VAL A 353 13.87 -29.31 20.20
N GLN A 354 14.13 -29.22 18.91
CA GLN A 354 13.58 -28.17 18.05
C GLN A 354 12.24 -28.60 17.47
N VAL A 355 11.30 -27.68 17.39
CA VAL A 355 9.97 -27.88 16.80
C VAL A 355 9.89 -27.08 15.51
N THR A 356 9.69 -27.77 14.38
CA THR A 356 9.56 -27.13 13.06
C THR A 356 8.10 -26.81 12.72
N GLY A 357 7.88 -25.97 11.72
CA GLY A 357 6.57 -25.46 11.32
C GLY A 357 6.21 -24.17 12.06
N VAL A 358 5.58 -23.23 11.35
CA VAL A 358 5.25 -21.88 11.86
C VAL A 358 3.76 -21.64 11.81
N GLY A 359 3.21 -21.09 12.89
CA GLY A 359 1.80 -20.78 12.98
C GLY A 359 0.93 -21.90 13.54
N TYR A 360 -0.38 -21.81 13.30
CA TYR A 360 -1.36 -22.74 13.84
C TYR A 360 -1.61 -24.00 12.99
N ASP A 361 -0.97 -24.12 11.83
CA ASP A 361 -0.96 -25.37 11.07
C ASP A 361 -0.06 -26.40 11.79
N PRO A 362 -0.59 -27.55 12.25
CA PRO A 362 0.19 -28.60 12.89
C PRO A 362 1.10 -29.37 11.92
N GLN A 363 1.28 -28.90 10.68
CA GLN A 363 2.35 -29.39 9.81
C GLN A 363 3.73 -29.03 10.39
N GLY A 364 4.49 -30.06 10.75
CA GLY A 364 5.84 -29.93 11.29
C GLY A 364 6.35 -31.26 11.84
N HIS A 365 7.60 -31.25 12.29
CA HIS A 365 8.25 -32.37 12.95
C HIS A 365 9.24 -31.89 14.01
N PHE A 366 9.61 -32.79 14.92
CA PHE A 366 10.61 -32.56 15.95
C PHE A 366 12.01 -32.87 15.42
N ARG A 367 13.03 -32.15 15.90
CA ARG A 367 14.43 -32.40 15.60
C ARG A 367 15.27 -32.45 16.87
N ALA A 368 16.24 -33.35 16.90
CA ALA A 368 17.30 -33.41 17.91
C ALA A 368 18.65 -33.49 17.17
N ASP A 369 19.64 -32.70 17.59
CA ASP A 369 20.96 -32.62 16.95
C ASP A 369 20.94 -32.38 15.42
N GLY A 370 19.94 -31.62 14.96
CA GLY A 370 19.74 -31.30 13.54
C GLY A 370 19.02 -32.38 12.72
N GLU A 371 18.86 -33.59 13.25
CA GLU A 371 18.16 -34.69 12.60
C GLU A 371 16.69 -34.79 13.01
N ARG A 372 15.87 -35.44 12.17
CA ARG A 372 14.45 -35.64 12.46
C ARG A 372 14.28 -36.65 13.58
N LEU A 373 13.59 -36.24 14.64
CA LEU A 373 13.27 -37.07 15.80
C LEU A 373 11.92 -37.76 15.59
N ASP A 374 11.86 -39.08 15.78
CA ASP A 374 10.58 -39.79 15.92
C ASP A 374 10.06 -39.59 17.35
N HIS A 375 8.95 -38.87 17.50
CA HIS A 375 8.34 -38.58 18.81
C HIS A 375 7.88 -39.86 19.52
N ARG A 376 7.61 -40.95 18.79
CA ARG A 376 7.14 -42.22 19.37
C ARG A 376 8.21 -42.94 20.18
N THR A 377 9.49 -42.62 19.96
CA THR A 377 10.61 -43.18 20.72
C THR A 377 10.97 -42.34 21.94
N ARG A 378 10.22 -41.25 22.21
CA ARG A 378 10.48 -40.28 23.28
C ARG A 378 9.26 -40.12 24.21
N PRO A 379 9.09 -41.02 25.20
CA PRO A 379 7.97 -40.97 26.14
C PRO A 379 7.97 -39.72 27.03
N ASP A 380 9.15 -39.17 27.32
CA ASP A 380 9.35 -37.88 28.00
C ASP A 380 8.73 -36.72 27.20
N LEU A 381 9.01 -36.66 25.90
CA LEU A 381 8.44 -35.64 25.01
C LEU A 381 6.92 -35.76 24.93
N LEU A 382 6.39 -36.98 24.79
CA LEU A 382 4.95 -37.22 24.77
C LEU A 382 4.27 -36.78 26.07
N ALA A 383 4.86 -37.08 27.23
CA ALA A 383 4.35 -36.64 28.53
C ALA A 383 4.30 -35.10 28.66
N LEU A 384 5.32 -34.41 28.15
CA LEU A 384 5.37 -32.95 28.13
C LEU A 384 4.28 -32.37 27.21
N LEU A 385 4.15 -32.89 25.99
CA LEU A 385 3.15 -32.43 25.02
C LEU A 385 1.73 -32.71 25.49
N GLU A 386 1.48 -33.88 26.09
CA GLU A 386 0.20 -34.23 26.73
C GLU A 386 -0.13 -33.24 27.85
N THR A 387 0.84 -32.90 28.70
CA THR A 387 0.64 -31.91 29.77
C THR A 387 0.21 -30.55 29.21
N GLY A 388 0.83 -30.12 28.11
CA GLY A 388 0.48 -28.87 27.43
C GLY A 388 -0.89 -28.90 26.72
N LEU A 389 -1.35 -30.08 26.32
CA LEU A 389 -2.66 -30.30 25.70
C LEU A 389 -3.79 -30.33 26.75
N ILE A 390 -3.59 -31.03 27.86
CA ILE A 390 -4.62 -31.23 28.92
C ILE A 390 -4.75 -29.98 29.78
N CYS A 391 -3.64 -29.40 30.22
CA CYS A 391 -3.64 -28.18 31.04
C CYS A 391 -3.79 -26.96 30.12
N ASN A 392 -4.95 -26.78 29.50
CA ASN A 392 -5.15 -25.80 28.43
C ASN A 392 -6.61 -25.37 28.27
N HIS A 393 -6.87 -24.08 27.99
CA HIS A 393 -8.21 -23.57 27.65
C HIS A 393 -8.38 -23.21 26.18
N ALA A 394 -7.29 -23.10 25.43
CA ALA A 394 -7.35 -22.83 24.01
C ALA A 394 -7.92 -24.01 23.21
N ARG A 395 -8.36 -23.73 21.98
CA ARG A 395 -8.69 -24.74 20.98
C ARG A 395 -8.11 -24.32 19.64
N VAL A 396 -7.64 -25.29 18.87
CA VAL A 396 -7.15 -25.07 17.51
C VAL A 396 -7.97 -25.92 16.58
N THR A 397 -8.69 -25.28 15.66
CA THR A 397 -9.66 -25.95 14.77
C THR A 397 -9.37 -25.63 13.32
N LYS A 398 -9.66 -26.57 12.44
CA LYS A 398 -9.52 -26.38 10.99
C LYS A 398 -10.83 -25.85 10.42
N THR A 399 -10.76 -24.69 9.76
CA THR A 399 -11.87 -24.05 9.03
C THR A 399 -11.61 -24.10 7.52
N ASP A 400 -12.59 -23.70 6.71
CA ASP A 400 -12.44 -23.58 5.24
C ASP A 400 -11.33 -22.60 4.84
N THR A 401 -11.05 -21.62 5.70
CA THR A 401 -10.00 -20.59 5.50
C THR A 401 -8.64 -20.96 6.10
N GLY A 402 -8.51 -22.14 6.72
CA GLY A 402 -7.27 -22.59 7.38
C GLY A 402 -7.46 -22.89 8.88
N TRP A 403 -6.34 -23.10 9.58
CA TRP A 403 -6.35 -23.35 11.02
C TRP A 403 -6.58 -22.06 11.80
N ARG A 404 -7.54 -22.08 12.73
CA ARG A 404 -7.84 -20.97 13.61
C ARG A 404 -7.68 -21.38 15.06
N GLN A 405 -7.10 -20.46 15.83
CA GLN A 405 -7.05 -20.50 17.27
C GLN A 405 -8.33 -19.91 17.87
N LEU A 406 -8.76 -20.48 19.00
CA LEU A 406 -9.67 -19.89 19.99
C LEU A 406 -8.96 -19.91 21.35
N GLY A 407 -9.08 -18.84 22.16
CA GLY A 407 -8.42 -18.73 23.47
C GLY A 407 -7.08 -18.00 23.43
N GLU A 408 -6.20 -18.23 24.40
CA GLU A 408 -4.92 -17.53 24.55
C GLU A 408 -3.82 -18.03 23.57
N PRO A 409 -3.08 -17.15 22.85
CA PRO A 409 -2.09 -17.57 21.83
C PRO A 409 -0.99 -18.47 22.38
N THR A 410 -0.54 -18.19 23.59
CA THR A 410 0.52 -18.98 24.23
C THR A 410 0.05 -20.39 24.54
N GLU A 411 -1.23 -20.55 24.87
CA GLU A 411 -1.81 -21.87 25.11
C GLU A 411 -2.08 -22.62 23.80
N ALA A 412 -2.57 -21.93 22.77
CA ALA A 412 -2.75 -22.50 21.44
C ALA A 412 -1.44 -23.06 20.86
N ALA A 413 -0.31 -22.39 21.11
CA ALA A 413 1.02 -22.86 20.72
C ALA A 413 1.34 -24.26 21.27
N LEU A 414 0.94 -24.55 22.52
CA LEU A 414 1.13 -25.86 23.15
C LEU A 414 0.26 -26.94 22.48
N ILE A 415 -0.98 -26.60 22.13
CA ILE A 415 -1.90 -27.51 21.43
C ILE A 415 -1.33 -27.86 20.05
N VAL A 416 -0.84 -26.87 19.30
CA VAL A 416 -0.23 -27.10 17.99
C VAL A 416 1.00 -28.01 18.12
N ALA A 417 1.83 -27.81 19.13
CA ALA A 417 2.96 -28.69 19.40
C ALA A 417 2.52 -30.13 19.70
N ALA A 418 1.44 -30.32 20.46
CA ALA A 418 0.87 -31.64 20.74
C ALA A 418 0.27 -32.29 19.47
N TYR A 419 -0.42 -31.52 18.63
CA TYR A 419 -0.98 -31.99 17.35
C TYR A 419 0.11 -32.45 16.37
N LYS A 420 1.30 -31.84 16.38
CA LYS A 420 2.48 -32.31 15.60
C LYS A 420 2.93 -33.72 16.01
N ALA A 421 2.61 -34.15 17.23
CA ALA A 421 2.84 -35.50 17.74
C ALA A 421 1.61 -36.42 17.64
N TRP A 422 0.56 -35.99 16.91
CA TRP A 422 -0.69 -36.72 16.73
C TRP A 422 -1.47 -37.01 18.03
N LEU A 423 -1.31 -36.15 19.05
CA LEU A 423 -2.11 -36.23 20.28
C LEU A 423 -3.46 -35.54 20.08
N HIS A 424 -4.55 -36.16 20.53
CA HIS A 424 -5.90 -35.61 20.41
C HIS A 424 -6.50 -35.20 21.78
N PRO A 425 -7.36 -34.16 21.83
CA PRO A 425 -7.96 -33.71 23.09
C PRO A 425 -8.77 -34.80 23.80
N ASP A 426 -9.39 -35.69 23.04
CA ASP A 426 -10.20 -36.80 23.55
C ASP A 426 -9.36 -37.81 24.35
N ASP A 427 -8.04 -37.78 24.20
CA ASP A 427 -7.12 -38.64 24.93
C ASP A 427 -6.92 -38.18 26.38
N GLY A 428 -7.46 -37.03 26.82
CA GLY A 428 -7.16 -36.33 28.07
C GLY A 428 -7.80 -36.87 29.38
N GLY A 429 -8.76 -37.79 29.28
CA GLY A 429 -9.46 -38.35 30.45
C GLY A 429 -10.54 -37.41 31.02
N THR A 430 -11.21 -37.82 32.09
CA THR A 430 -12.29 -37.01 32.69
C THR A 430 -11.72 -36.00 33.67
N GLY A 431 -11.94 -34.70 33.42
CA GLY A 431 -11.57 -33.63 34.34
C GLY A 431 -12.27 -33.76 35.69
N VAL A 432 -11.50 -33.58 36.77
CA VAL A 432 -11.99 -33.69 38.16
C VAL A 432 -11.99 -32.33 38.84
N THR A 433 -10.88 -31.59 38.76
CA THR A 433 -10.76 -30.24 39.32
C THR A 433 -9.77 -29.41 38.52
N GLU A 434 -9.88 -28.09 38.60
CA GLU A 434 -8.95 -27.15 37.97
C GLU A 434 -8.58 -26.03 38.94
N PHE A 435 -7.30 -25.65 38.94
CA PHE A 435 -6.81 -24.41 39.50
C PHE A 435 -6.33 -23.50 38.37
N SER A 436 -7.15 -22.51 37.99
CA SER A 436 -6.89 -21.63 36.85
C SER A 436 -5.70 -20.70 37.08
N PHE A 437 -5.18 -20.12 36.00
CA PHE A 437 -4.10 -19.13 36.07
C PHE A 437 -4.54 -17.84 36.78
N ASN A 438 -3.67 -17.29 37.63
CA ASN A 438 -3.74 -15.90 38.07
C ASN A 438 -2.34 -15.29 38.23
N SER A 439 -2.25 -13.96 38.25
CA SER A 439 -0.98 -13.21 38.29
C SER A 439 -0.20 -13.39 39.60
N VAL A 440 -0.86 -13.77 40.69
CA VAL A 440 -0.23 -14.02 42.01
C VAL A 440 0.48 -15.36 42.00
N ARG A 441 -0.18 -16.42 41.52
CA ARG A 441 0.35 -17.79 41.54
C ARG A 441 1.19 -18.16 40.32
N LYS A 442 1.01 -17.45 39.19
CA LYS A 442 1.74 -17.59 37.91
C LYS A 442 1.79 -19.02 37.34
N ARG A 443 0.77 -19.84 37.63
CA ARG A 443 0.65 -21.23 37.17
C ARG A 443 -0.81 -21.64 37.03
N MET A 444 -1.05 -22.72 36.30
CA MET A 444 -2.34 -23.37 36.10
C MET A 444 -2.16 -24.88 36.26
N THR A 445 -3.14 -25.55 36.86
CA THR A 445 -3.15 -27.00 37.04
C THR A 445 -4.52 -27.57 36.75
N VAL A 446 -4.56 -28.66 35.98
CA VAL A 446 -5.77 -29.45 35.72
C VAL A 446 -5.57 -30.86 36.28
N VAL A 447 -6.54 -31.34 37.07
CA VAL A 447 -6.54 -32.70 37.60
C VAL A 447 -7.52 -33.55 36.83
N VAL A 448 -7.06 -34.68 36.31
CA VAL A 448 -7.86 -35.63 35.54
C VAL A 448 -7.82 -37.02 36.15
N ARG A 449 -8.86 -37.81 35.88
CA ARG A 449 -8.94 -39.23 36.27
C ARG A 449 -8.43 -40.13 35.14
N ARG A 450 -7.45 -40.98 35.47
CA ARG A 450 -6.85 -42.01 34.61
C ARG A 450 -7.03 -43.41 35.21
N PRO A 451 -6.83 -44.50 34.44
CA PRO A 451 -6.83 -45.86 34.96
C PRO A 451 -5.85 -46.08 36.12
N GLU A 452 -4.69 -45.42 36.08
CA GLU A 452 -3.65 -45.47 37.11
C GLU A 452 -3.91 -44.60 38.35
N GLY A 453 -4.89 -43.68 38.32
CA GLY A 453 -5.21 -42.79 39.44
C GLY A 453 -5.59 -41.36 39.02
N LEU A 454 -5.53 -40.43 39.97
CA LEU A 454 -5.68 -39.01 39.68
C LEU A 454 -4.33 -38.43 39.27
N VAL A 455 -4.28 -37.68 38.17
CA VAL A 455 -3.06 -37.06 37.66
C VAL A 455 -3.26 -35.55 37.59
N ALA A 456 -2.35 -34.80 38.21
CA ALA A 456 -2.29 -33.35 38.11
C ALA A 456 -1.32 -32.94 36.99
N PHE A 457 -1.79 -32.10 36.07
CA PHE A 457 -1.01 -31.54 34.96
C PHE A 457 -0.85 -30.04 35.18
N ALA A 458 0.38 -29.58 35.35
CA ALA A 458 0.71 -28.20 35.71
C ALA A 458 1.54 -27.52 34.62
N LYS A 459 1.24 -26.24 34.36
CA LYS A 459 2.07 -25.35 33.55
C LYS A 459 2.21 -23.99 34.23
N GLY A 460 3.33 -23.32 34.06
CA GLY A 460 3.50 -21.99 34.64
C GLY A 460 4.88 -21.38 34.40
N ALA A 461 5.13 -20.29 35.13
CA ALA A 461 6.43 -19.64 35.14
C ALA A 461 7.53 -20.63 35.58
N PRO A 462 8.67 -20.73 34.87
CA PRO A 462 9.70 -21.73 35.15
C PRO A 462 10.19 -21.76 36.60
N GLU A 463 10.43 -20.60 37.19
CA GLU A 463 10.87 -20.44 38.58
C GLU A 463 9.84 -20.97 39.59
N VAL A 464 8.56 -20.82 39.29
CA VAL A 464 7.46 -21.26 40.15
C VAL A 464 7.33 -22.77 40.11
N ILE A 465 7.31 -23.36 38.92
CA ILE A 465 7.20 -24.82 38.74
C ILE A 465 8.42 -25.53 39.34
N LEU A 466 9.63 -24.99 39.14
CA LEU A 466 10.87 -25.56 39.70
C LEU A 466 10.87 -25.57 41.23
N SER A 467 10.36 -24.51 41.88
CA SER A 467 10.29 -24.43 43.34
C SER A 467 9.35 -25.46 43.97
N ARG A 468 8.35 -25.92 43.19
CA ARG A 468 7.33 -26.90 43.61
C ARG A 468 7.66 -28.34 43.16
N SER A 469 8.76 -28.52 42.42
CA SER A 469 9.18 -29.82 41.90
C SER A 469 10.19 -30.50 42.81
N THR A 470 9.98 -31.79 43.08
CA THR A 470 10.93 -32.65 43.83
C THR A 470 11.46 -33.81 43.00
N ARG A 471 10.82 -34.12 41.86
CA ARG A 471 11.23 -35.18 40.94
C ARG A 471 11.39 -34.62 39.53
N ILE A 472 12.07 -35.38 38.68
CA ILE A 472 12.31 -35.05 37.28
C ILE A 472 12.12 -36.29 36.40
N LEU A 473 11.54 -36.12 35.21
CA LEU A 473 11.41 -37.19 34.23
C LEU A 473 12.61 -37.18 33.28
N ASP A 474 13.44 -38.21 33.38
CA ASP A 474 14.64 -38.40 32.56
C ASP A 474 14.43 -39.60 31.63
N GLY A 475 13.97 -39.30 30.41
CA GLY A 475 13.58 -40.30 29.41
C GLY A 475 12.35 -41.09 29.85
N THR A 476 12.56 -42.30 30.35
CA THR A 476 11.48 -43.15 30.92
C THR A 476 11.52 -43.26 32.43
N THR A 477 12.53 -42.67 33.08
CA THR A 477 12.78 -42.86 34.50
C THR A 477 12.43 -41.60 35.27
N GLU A 478 11.53 -41.74 36.24
CA GLU A 478 11.25 -40.68 37.21
C GLU A 478 12.21 -40.82 38.40
N ARG A 479 13.03 -39.79 38.64
CA ARG A 479 14.03 -39.77 39.72
C ARG A 479 13.97 -38.48 40.52
N ASP A 480 14.64 -38.46 41.67
CA ASP A 480 14.73 -37.24 42.49
C ASP A 480 15.46 -36.12 41.73
N LEU A 481 14.95 -34.90 41.90
CA LEU A 481 15.52 -33.69 41.31
C LEU A 481 16.76 -33.26 42.10
N THR A 482 17.94 -33.33 41.47
CA THR A 482 19.21 -32.95 42.09
C THR A 482 19.53 -31.46 41.93
N ASP A 483 20.49 -30.94 42.68
CA ASP A 483 20.94 -29.54 42.52
C ASP A 483 21.61 -29.28 41.16
N GLU A 484 22.23 -30.30 40.57
CA GLU A 484 22.79 -30.23 39.21
C GLU A 484 21.66 -30.07 38.17
N ASP A 485 20.56 -30.82 38.31
CA ASP A 485 19.38 -30.68 37.44
C ASP A 485 18.72 -29.31 37.58
N ARG A 486 18.63 -28.77 38.81
CA ARG A 486 18.10 -27.43 39.07
C ARG A 486 18.92 -26.38 38.34
N THR A 487 20.24 -26.47 38.44
CA THR A 487 21.17 -25.56 37.76
C THR A 487 21.03 -25.67 36.23
N ALA A 488 21.01 -26.90 35.70
CA ALA A 488 20.85 -27.14 34.26
C ALA A 488 19.51 -26.60 33.72
N PHE A 489 18.42 -26.73 34.49
CA PHE A 489 17.12 -26.18 34.14
C PHE A 489 17.13 -24.65 34.13
N GLU A 490 17.72 -24.02 35.16
CA GLU A 490 17.83 -22.56 35.25
C GLU A 490 18.66 -21.98 34.11
N ASP A 491 19.77 -22.62 33.76
CA ASP A 491 20.61 -22.22 32.63
C ASP A 491 19.89 -22.41 31.29
N ALA A 492 19.13 -23.49 31.11
CA ALA A 492 18.31 -23.71 29.92
C ALA A 492 17.21 -22.65 29.78
N TYR A 493 16.49 -22.36 30.86
CA TYR A 493 15.48 -21.30 30.91
C TYR A 493 16.10 -19.93 30.56
N ARG A 494 17.26 -19.59 31.13
CA ARG A 494 17.97 -18.34 30.86
C ARG A 494 18.38 -18.25 29.38
N SER A 495 18.94 -19.33 28.83
CA SER A 495 19.35 -19.39 27.42
C SER A 495 18.16 -19.23 26.46
N LEU A 496 17.01 -19.84 26.75
CA LEU A 496 15.80 -19.67 25.95
C LEU A 496 15.28 -18.21 26.03
N ALA A 497 15.31 -17.61 27.22
CA ALA A 497 14.91 -16.22 27.41
C ALA A 497 15.84 -15.23 26.67
N GLU A 498 17.16 -15.47 26.68
CA GLU A 498 18.16 -14.66 25.93
C GLU A 498 17.96 -14.73 24.41
N GLN A 499 17.37 -15.83 23.90
CA GLN A 499 16.97 -15.97 22.51
C GLN A 499 15.65 -15.24 22.18
N GLY A 500 15.05 -14.55 23.15
CA GLY A 500 13.78 -13.84 23.02
C GLY A 500 12.55 -14.76 23.06
N LEU A 501 12.70 -16.01 23.53
CA LEU A 501 11.60 -16.96 23.65
C LEU A 501 10.86 -16.75 24.97
N ARG A 502 9.52 -16.66 24.91
CA ARG A 502 8.65 -16.76 26.08
C ARG A 502 8.71 -18.20 26.59
N THR A 503 9.05 -18.38 27.85
CA THR A 503 9.24 -19.72 28.44
C THR A 503 8.06 -20.15 29.30
N LEU A 504 7.71 -21.43 29.24
CA LEU A 504 6.75 -22.07 30.13
C LEU A 504 7.29 -23.43 30.57
N ALA A 505 7.27 -23.70 31.87
CA ALA A 505 7.62 -25.00 32.40
C ALA A 505 6.37 -25.87 32.53
N LEU A 506 6.54 -27.16 32.25
CA LEU A 506 5.50 -28.16 32.39
C LEU A 506 5.93 -29.23 33.40
N ALA A 507 4.98 -29.63 34.23
CA ALA A 507 5.18 -30.66 35.25
C ALA A 507 3.91 -31.48 35.43
N ARG A 508 4.07 -32.70 35.94
CA ARG A 508 2.93 -33.56 36.29
C ARG A 508 3.12 -34.22 37.64
N ARG A 509 2.04 -34.72 38.23
CA ARG A 509 2.11 -35.54 39.44
C ARG A 509 1.00 -36.59 39.46
N LEU A 510 1.37 -37.84 39.71
CA LEU A 510 0.41 -38.88 40.08
C LEU A 510 0.04 -38.69 41.56
N LEU A 511 -1.24 -38.43 41.83
CA LEU A 511 -1.74 -38.12 43.16
C LEU A 511 -2.00 -39.40 43.98
N PRO A 512 -1.59 -39.44 45.27
CA PRO A 512 -1.93 -40.53 46.17
C PRO A 512 -3.45 -40.73 46.31
N ALA A 513 -3.87 -41.97 46.51
CA ALA A 513 -5.27 -42.29 46.75
C ALA A 513 -5.78 -41.60 48.04
N GLY A 514 -6.86 -40.82 47.92
CA GLY A 514 -7.50 -40.15 49.06
C GLY A 514 -6.90 -38.79 49.44
N ILE A 515 -6.01 -38.22 48.63
CA ILE A 515 -5.50 -36.85 48.86
C ILE A 515 -6.63 -35.82 48.77
N GLU A 516 -6.54 -34.77 49.58
CA GLU A 516 -7.43 -33.61 49.46
C GLU A 516 -7.09 -32.85 48.16
N LEU A 517 -8.13 -32.45 47.42
CA LEU A 517 -8.00 -31.75 46.16
C LEU A 517 -7.97 -30.23 46.39
N ASP A 518 -7.07 -29.78 47.25
CA ASP A 518 -6.74 -28.37 47.44
C ASP A 518 -5.46 -27.96 46.69
N GLU A 519 -5.25 -26.65 46.57
CA GLU A 519 -4.19 -26.08 45.74
C GLU A 519 -2.78 -26.52 46.20
N ASP A 520 -2.49 -26.44 47.50
CA ASP A 520 -1.14 -26.66 48.02
C ASP A 520 -0.76 -28.15 48.04
N GLU A 521 -1.71 -29.03 48.35
CA GLU A 521 -1.49 -30.48 48.35
C GLU A 521 -1.33 -31.02 46.93
N VAL A 522 -2.12 -30.55 45.95
CA VAL A 522 -2.03 -31.04 44.56
C VAL A 522 -0.77 -30.56 43.86
N GLU A 523 -0.35 -29.31 44.11
CA GLU A 523 0.72 -28.65 43.37
C GLU A 523 2.08 -28.67 44.06
N SER A 524 2.21 -29.42 45.15
CA SER A 524 3.50 -29.78 45.76
C SER A 524 4.12 -31.00 45.08
N HIS A 525 5.39 -31.29 45.34
CA HIS A 525 6.07 -32.53 44.92
C HIS A 525 5.90 -32.91 43.44
N LEU A 526 5.91 -31.90 42.56
CA LEU A 526 5.72 -32.09 41.13
C LEU A 526 6.91 -32.82 40.51
N THR A 527 6.64 -33.51 39.41
CA THR A 527 7.64 -34.13 38.54
C THR A 527 7.84 -33.23 37.34
N LEU A 528 9.01 -32.58 37.30
CA LEU A 528 9.41 -31.66 36.24
C LEU A 528 9.61 -32.42 34.92
N LEU A 529 8.99 -31.94 33.85
CA LEU A 529 9.09 -32.55 32.52
C LEU A 529 10.06 -31.78 31.61
N GLY A 530 10.01 -30.45 31.65
CA GLY A 530 10.84 -29.59 30.83
C GLY A 530 10.31 -28.17 30.71
N VAL A 531 10.98 -27.38 29.86
CA VAL A 531 10.59 -26.00 29.55
C VAL A 531 10.44 -25.84 28.04
N VAL A 532 9.38 -25.18 27.61
CA VAL A 532 9.15 -24.84 26.20
C VAL A 532 9.50 -23.39 25.96
N GLY A 533 10.13 -23.12 24.82
CA GLY A 533 10.37 -21.79 24.26
C GLY A 533 9.34 -21.49 23.18
N ILE A 534 8.58 -20.43 23.39
CA ILE A 534 7.48 -19.98 22.54
C ILE A 534 7.84 -18.61 21.99
N ILE A 535 7.67 -18.41 20.70
CA ILE A 535 7.89 -17.11 20.07
C ILE A 535 6.79 -16.84 19.06
N ASP A 536 6.55 -15.57 18.79
CA ASP A 536 5.87 -15.15 17.58
C ASP A 536 6.88 -15.18 16.42
N PRO A 537 6.85 -16.19 15.53
CA PRO A 537 7.91 -16.38 14.56
C PRO A 537 7.85 -15.32 13.45
N PRO A 538 9.02 -14.92 12.91
CA PRO A 538 9.06 -14.10 11.71
C PRO A 538 8.42 -14.84 10.54
N ARG A 539 7.85 -14.08 9.59
CA ARG A 539 7.34 -14.68 8.35
C ARG A 539 8.52 -15.20 7.50
N PRO A 540 8.42 -16.38 6.85
CA PRO A 540 9.53 -16.98 6.09
C PRO A 540 10.14 -16.07 5.02
N GLU A 541 9.33 -15.23 4.39
CA GLU A 541 9.69 -14.31 3.31
C GLU A 541 10.32 -12.98 3.78
N VAL A 542 10.20 -12.65 5.07
CA VAL A 542 10.66 -11.36 5.61
C VAL A 542 12.19 -11.20 5.56
N PRO A 543 13.02 -12.21 5.89
CA PRO A 543 14.48 -12.08 5.78
C PRO A 543 14.96 -11.72 4.36
N ASP A 544 14.37 -12.33 3.34
CA ASP A 544 14.67 -12.05 1.94
C ASP A 544 14.22 -10.63 1.57
N ALA A 545 13.04 -10.21 2.05
CA ALA A 545 12.52 -8.86 1.83
C ALA A 545 13.38 -7.77 2.48
N ILE A 546 13.85 -7.98 3.72
CA ILE A 546 14.78 -7.07 4.42
C ILE A 546 16.10 -6.95 3.65
N THR A 547 16.63 -8.09 3.18
CA THR A 547 17.86 -8.11 2.37
C THR A 547 17.68 -7.34 1.07
N LEU A 548 16.56 -7.55 0.36
CA LEU A 548 16.24 -6.86 -0.88
C LEU A 548 16.04 -5.34 -0.66
N ALA A 549 15.36 -4.95 0.42
CA ALA A 549 15.18 -3.54 0.79
C ALA A 549 16.53 -2.85 1.01
N ARG A 550 17.43 -3.46 1.80
CA ARG A 550 18.78 -2.92 2.04
C ARG A 550 19.61 -2.87 0.76
N HIS A 551 19.54 -3.90 -0.09
CA HIS A 551 20.21 -3.90 -1.40
C HIS A 551 19.73 -2.75 -2.29
N ALA A 552 18.44 -2.44 -2.22
CA ALA A 552 17.83 -1.29 -2.89
C ALA A 552 18.12 0.06 -2.21
N GLY A 553 18.92 0.08 -1.13
CA GLY A 553 19.25 1.27 -0.35
C GLY A 553 18.09 1.82 0.49
N VAL A 554 17.07 1.00 0.77
CA VAL A 554 15.96 1.33 1.67
C VAL A 554 16.27 0.76 3.04
N ARG A 555 16.30 1.60 4.08
CA ARG A 555 16.63 1.20 5.45
C ARG A 555 15.36 0.81 6.23
N PRO A 556 15.20 -0.45 6.64
CA PRO A 556 14.10 -0.85 7.53
C PRO A 556 14.45 -0.47 8.98
N ILE A 557 13.52 0.16 9.70
CA ILE A 557 13.64 0.49 11.12
C ILE A 557 12.45 -0.14 11.85
N MET A 558 12.73 -1.01 12.83
CA MET A 558 11.70 -1.59 13.67
C MET A 558 11.30 -0.62 14.77
N ILE A 559 9.99 -0.37 14.91
CA ILE A 559 9.41 0.41 16.01
C ILE A 559 8.32 -0.44 16.66
N THR A 560 8.52 -0.85 17.92
CA THR A 560 7.64 -1.80 18.60
C THR A 560 7.32 -1.38 20.04
N GLY A 561 6.19 -1.86 20.56
CA GLY A 561 5.83 -1.79 21.97
C GLY A 561 6.50 -2.88 22.84
N ASP A 562 7.13 -3.87 22.22
CA ASP A 562 7.76 -5.01 22.91
C ASP A 562 8.97 -4.59 23.77
N ALA A 563 9.39 -5.53 24.63
CA ALA A 563 10.63 -5.41 25.38
C ALA A 563 11.87 -5.37 24.44
N PRO A 564 12.93 -4.62 24.79
CA PRO A 564 14.12 -4.47 23.96
C PRO A 564 14.78 -5.79 23.54
N GLU A 565 14.85 -6.75 24.47
CA GLU A 565 15.50 -8.04 24.26
C GLU A 565 14.79 -8.86 23.18
N THR A 566 13.45 -8.89 23.23
CA THR A 566 12.61 -9.54 22.21
C THR A 566 12.76 -8.84 20.85
N ALA A 567 12.75 -7.51 20.83
CA ALA A 567 12.89 -6.74 19.60
C ALA A 567 14.26 -6.99 18.92
N ILE A 568 15.36 -7.02 19.70
CA ILE A 568 16.70 -7.34 19.21
C ILE A 568 16.76 -8.76 18.67
N ALA A 569 16.18 -9.74 19.39
CA ALA A 569 16.16 -11.14 18.96
C ALA A 569 15.42 -11.33 17.63
N ILE A 570 14.24 -10.71 17.47
CA ILE A 570 13.48 -10.73 16.21
C ILE A 570 14.24 -10.01 15.11
N GLY A 571 14.81 -8.82 15.39
CA GLY A 571 15.62 -8.05 14.44
C GLY A 571 16.76 -8.88 13.85
N ARG A 572 17.51 -9.59 14.70
CA ARG A 572 18.57 -10.52 14.26
C ARG A 572 18.01 -11.67 13.41
N HIS A 573 16.89 -12.26 13.81
CA HIS A 573 16.24 -13.35 13.07
C HIS A 573 15.80 -12.95 11.67
N VAL A 574 15.32 -11.71 11.48
CA VAL A 574 14.90 -11.19 10.17
C VAL A 574 16.05 -10.58 9.36
N GLY A 575 17.28 -10.63 9.86
CA GLY A 575 18.46 -10.11 9.17
C GLY A 575 18.65 -8.59 9.25
N MET A 576 17.98 -7.91 10.20
CA MET A 576 18.29 -6.52 10.53
C MET A 576 19.63 -6.42 11.25
N HIS A 577 20.48 -5.47 10.84
CA HIS A 577 21.59 -5.04 11.68
C HIS A 577 21.03 -4.12 12.77
N VAL A 578 21.30 -4.47 14.03
CA VAL A 578 20.83 -3.72 15.18
C VAL A 578 22.03 -3.48 16.08
N GLU A 579 22.54 -2.25 16.09
CA GLU A 579 23.63 -1.82 16.96
C GLU A 579 23.12 -1.59 18.39
N ARG A 580 21.93 -1.00 18.51
CA ARG A 580 21.31 -0.67 19.79
C ARG A 580 19.78 -0.64 19.70
N ALA A 581 19.12 -1.03 20.78
CA ALA A 581 17.71 -0.74 21.02
C ALA A 581 17.58 0.52 21.87
N VAL A 582 16.71 1.45 21.46
CA VAL A 582 16.36 2.66 22.22
C VAL A 582 14.95 2.48 22.76
N THR A 583 14.78 2.67 24.07
CA THR A 583 13.48 2.59 24.73
C THR A 583 12.69 3.89 24.63
N GLY A 584 11.36 3.83 24.74
CA GLY A 584 10.53 5.03 24.81
C GLY A 584 10.96 6.02 25.90
N GLY A 585 11.34 5.53 27.09
CA GLY A 585 11.82 6.39 28.18
C GLY A 585 13.18 7.06 27.88
N GLU A 586 14.08 6.38 27.16
CA GLU A 586 15.31 7.02 26.66
C GLU A 586 15.00 8.08 25.60
N LEU A 587 14.03 7.81 24.72
CA LEU A 587 13.61 8.74 23.68
C LEU A 587 12.98 10.01 24.27
N ASP A 588 12.18 9.90 25.34
CA ASP A 588 11.63 11.05 26.07
C ASP A 588 12.71 11.93 26.71
N ALA A 589 13.81 11.32 27.14
CA ALA A 589 14.95 12.03 27.72
C ALA A 589 15.87 12.69 26.67
N MET A 590 15.78 12.27 25.40
CA MET A 590 16.58 12.82 24.31
C MET A 590 16.00 14.13 23.80
N ASP A 591 16.86 15.12 23.58
CA ASP A 591 16.51 16.28 22.77
C ASP A 591 16.50 15.93 21.27
N ASP A 592 15.94 16.84 20.47
CA ASP A 592 15.76 16.64 19.03
C ASP A 592 17.08 16.46 18.28
N ARG A 593 18.17 17.09 18.75
CA ARG A 593 19.51 16.93 18.15
C ARG A 593 20.10 15.55 18.42
N ALA A 594 19.98 15.04 19.64
CA ALA A 594 20.42 13.69 19.98
C ALA A 594 19.61 12.64 19.20
N LEU A 595 18.30 12.87 19.03
CA LEU A 595 17.45 12.02 18.20
C LEU A 595 17.91 12.03 16.74
N ASP A 596 18.18 13.20 16.16
CA ASP A 596 18.67 13.32 14.79
C ASP A 596 19.97 12.53 14.57
N GLU A 597 20.92 12.61 15.50
CA GLU A 597 22.19 11.87 15.42
C GLU A 597 21.97 10.35 15.49
N ILE A 598 21.16 9.90 16.44
CA ILE A 598 20.85 8.48 16.63
C ILE A 598 20.12 7.89 15.42
N LEU A 599 19.23 8.65 14.78
CA LEU A 599 18.50 8.20 13.59
C LEU A 599 19.42 7.92 12.39
N THR A 600 20.70 8.31 12.41
CA THR A 600 21.67 7.95 11.35
C THR A 600 22.26 6.54 11.50
N HIS A 601 22.08 5.90 12.66
CA HIS A 601 22.65 4.58 12.98
C HIS A 601 21.63 3.43 12.75
N ASP A 602 22.12 2.19 12.75
CA ASP A 602 21.29 0.99 12.61
C ASP A 602 20.67 0.62 13.98
N ILE A 603 19.60 1.32 14.35
CA ILE A 603 18.90 1.17 15.64
C ILE A 603 17.46 0.64 15.49
N LEU A 604 16.92 0.09 16.58
CA LEU A 604 15.49 -0.19 16.73
C LEU A 604 14.90 0.54 17.93
N PHE A 605 13.58 0.75 17.92
CA PHE A 605 12.87 1.37 19.02
C PHE A 605 11.92 0.39 19.70
N ALA A 606 11.96 0.34 21.03
CA ALA A 606 11.20 -0.60 21.86
C ALA A 606 10.41 0.14 22.94
N ARG A 607 9.30 -0.45 23.43
CA ARG A 607 8.37 0.19 24.38
C ARG A 607 7.97 1.62 23.97
N THR A 608 7.63 1.81 22.70
CA THR A 608 7.30 3.12 22.12
C THR A 608 5.82 3.46 22.25
N THR A 609 5.52 4.76 22.36
CA THR A 609 4.14 5.29 22.33
C THR A 609 3.77 5.84 20.95
N PRO A 610 2.48 6.17 20.70
CA PRO A 610 2.04 6.84 19.47
C PRO A 610 2.82 8.14 19.16
N GLU A 611 3.09 8.94 20.20
CA GLU A 611 3.81 10.20 20.11
C GLU A 611 5.27 9.98 19.69
N HIS A 612 5.89 8.91 20.18
CA HIS A 612 7.23 8.49 19.75
C HIS A 612 7.28 8.14 18.28
N LYS A 613 6.31 7.34 17.79
CA LYS A 613 6.20 6.99 16.37
C LYS A 613 6.10 8.25 15.51
N LEU A 614 5.25 9.21 15.88
CA LEU A 614 5.09 10.48 15.18
C LEU A 614 6.39 11.33 15.19
N ARG A 615 7.07 11.42 16.33
CA ARG A 615 8.33 12.15 16.48
C ARG A 615 9.42 11.56 15.59
N ILE A 616 9.60 10.23 15.61
CA ILE A 616 10.59 9.53 14.78
C ILE A 616 10.36 9.81 13.29
N VAL A 617 9.12 9.67 12.82
CA VAL A 617 8.76 9.93 11.41
C VAL A 617 9.06 11.38 11.03
N THR A 618 8.73 12.33 11.89
CA THR A 618 8.95 13.76 11.65
C THR A 618 10.44 14.08 11.49
N HIS A 619 11.29 13.60 12.40
CA HIS A 619 12.73 13.84 12.33
C HIS A 619 13.39 13.18 11.12
N LEU A 620 12.97 11.95 10.76
CA LEU A 620 13.45 11.30 9.54
C LEU A 620 13.12 12.13 8.28
N GLN A 621 11.91 12.70 8.21
CA GLN A 621 11.50 13.59 7.12
C GLN A 621 12.30 14.91 7.10
N ASP A 622 12.57 15.50 8.27
CA ASP A 622 13.36 16.74 8.38
C ASP A 622 14.82 16.54 7.90
N GLN A 623 15.34 15.31 8.04
CA GLN A 623 16.62 14.89 7.45
C GLN A 623 16.56 14.67 5.92
N GLY A 624 15.39 14.83 5.31
CA GLY A 624 15.17 14.67 3.88
C GLY A 624 14.93 13.23 3.42
N ASN A 625 14.63 12.31 4.35
CA ASN A 625 14.21 10.96 4.00
C ASN A 625 12.77 10.95 3.47
N ILE A 626 12.48 10.01 2.58
CA ILE A 626 11.11 9.66 2.21
C ILE A 626 10.72 8.45 3.06
N VAL A 627 9.80 8.66 3.99
CA VAL A 627 9.48 7.70 5.05
C VAL A 627 8.18 6.97 4.72
N ALA A 628 8.26 5.64 4.64
CA ALA A 628 7.11 4.78 4.70
C ALA A 628 6.91 4.31 6.15
N MET A 629 5.72 4.46 6.71
CA MET A 629 5.38 4.00 8.06
C MET A 629 4.33 2.90 7.97
N THR A 630 4.51 1.79 8.68
CA THR A 630 3.48 0.76 8.83
C THR A 630 2.78 0.86 10.18
N GLY A 631 1.51 0.47 10.21
CA GLY A 631 0.72 0.44 11.44
C GLY A 631 -0.60 -0.29 11.24
N ASP A 632 -1.22 -0.68 12.34
CA ASP A 632 -2.49 -1.40 12.36
C ASP A 632 -3.50 -0.77 13.34
N GLY A 633 -3.02 -0.11 14.40
CA GLY A 633 -3.85 0.57 15.39
C GLY A 633 -4.23 2.02 15.02
N VAL A 634 -5.27 2.55 15.67
CA VAL A 634 -5.63 3.99 15.61
C VAL A 634 -4.48 4.84 16.15
N ASN A 635 -3.75 4.30 17.12
CA ASN A 635 -2.52 4.84 17.67
C ASN A 635 -1.45 5.13 16.61
N ASP A 636 -1.42 4.39 15.51
CA ASP A 636 -0.47 4.63 14.43
C ASP A 636 -0.96 5.69 13.45
N ALA A 637 -2.24 6.06 13.50
CA ALA A 637 -2.86 6.96 12.54
C ALA A 637 -2.15 8.32 12.40
N PRO A 638 -1.71 8.99 13.49
CA PRO A 638 -0.95 10.23 13.36
C PRO A 638 0.37 10.02 12.60
N ALA A 639 1.11 8.96 12.91
CA ALA A 639 2.39 8.64 12.28
C ALA A 639 2.20 8.19 10.81
N LEU A 640 1.19 7.36 10.54
CA LEU A 640 0.78 6.93 9.19
C LEU A 640 0.42 8.14 8.31
N LYS A 641 -0.33 9.10 8.87
CA LYS A 641 -0.74 10.30 8.15
C LYS A 641 0.41 11.28 7.92
N LYS A 642 1.35 11.35 8.86
CA LYS A 642 2.54 12.21 8.78
C LYS A 642 3.57 11.70 7.79
N ALA A 643 3.73 10.38 7.68
CA ALA A 643 4.66 9.74 6.77
C ALA A 643 4.39 10.12 5.31
N ASP A 644 5.41 10.06 4.46
CA ASP A 644 5.24 10.27 3.01
C ASP A 644 4.38 9.17 2.40
N ILE A 645 4.41 7.97 3.00
CA ILE A 645 3.56 6.84 2.68
C ILE A 645 3.10 6.17 3.98
N GLY A 646 1.83 6.34 4.34
CA GLY A 646 1.20 5.53 5.38
C GLY A 646 0.80 4.15 4.84
N VAL A 647 1.14 3.08 5.54
CA VAL A 647 0.84 1.69 5.18
C VAL A 647 0.05 1.00 6.29
N ALA A 648 -1.21 0.69 6.04
CA ALA A 648 -2.05 -0.03 7.00
C ALA A 648 -2.08 -1.53 6.73
N MET A 649 -2.25 -2.32 7.78
CA MET A 649 -2.59 -3.75 7.68
C MET A 649 -4.04 -3.92 7.18
N GLY A 650 -4.27 -4.88 6.29
CA GLY A 650 -5.57 -5.14 5.67
C GLY A 650 -6.43 -6.10 6.48
N LEU A 651 -5.84 -7.17 7.01
CA LEU A 651 -6.57 -8.15 7.82
C LEU A 651 -6.77 -7.63 9.24
N ARG A 652 -5.69 -7.16 9.89
CA ARG A 652 -5.72 -6.72 11.29
C ARG A 652 -5.87 -5.22 11.48
N GLY A 653 -5.58 -4.42 10.45
CA GLY A 653 -5.61 -2.97 10.60
C GLY A 653 -7.02 -2.44 10.83
N THR A 654 -7.11 -1.55 11.81
CA THR A 654 -8.31 -0.79 12.14
C THR A 654 -8.73 0.08 10.96
N ASP A 655 -10.01 0.43 10.89
CA ASP A 655 -10.52 1.30 9.84
C ASP A 655 -9.86 2.69 9.86
N VAL A 656 -9.35 3.19 11.01
CA VAL A 656 -8.65 4.48 11.11
C VAL A 656 -7.24 4.29 10.55
N ALA A 657 -6.52 3.23 10.91
CA ALA A 657 -5.21 2.98 10.30
C ALA A 657 -5.34 2.92 8.78
N LYS A 658 -6.32 2.15 8.28
CA LYS A 658 -6.67 2.07 6.85
C LYS A 658 -7.08 3.42 6.27
N ALA A 659 -7.85 4.24 7.00
CA ALA A 659 -8.31 5.56 6.57
C ALA A 659 -7.20 6.63 6.57
N ALA A 660 -6.25 6.53 7.49
CA ALA A 660 -5.09 7.39 7.63
C ALA A 660 -3.97 7.02 6.65
N SER A 661 -3.91 5.76 6.22
CA SER A 661 -2.90 5.25 5.29
C SER A 661 -3.19 5.60 3.83
N ASP A 662 -2.12 5.64 3.04
CA ASP A 662 -2.18 5.76 1.59
C ASP A 662 -2.21 4.39 0.89
N MET A 663 -1.75 3.36 1.58
CA MET A 663 -1.69 1.96 1.14
C MET A 663 -2.26 1.02 2.20
N VAL A 664 -2.88 -0.07 1.77
CA VAL A 664 -3.34 -1.17 2.63
C VAL A 664 -2.73 -2.47 2.12
N LEU A 665 -2.12 -3.26 3.02
CA LEU A 665 -1.58 -4.57 2.70
C LEU A 665 -2.64 -5.63 2.92
N THR A 666 -3.16 -6.24 1.86
CA THR A 666 -4.27 -7.21 1.98
C THR A 666 -3.86 -8.53 2.68
N ASP A 667 -2.57 -8.74 2.89
CA ASP A 667 -1.98 -9.95 3.48
C ASP A 667 -1.13 -9.68 4.75
N ASP A 668 -1.11 -8.43 5.22
CA ASP A 668 -0.34 -7.95 6.38
C ASP A 668 1.16 -8.27 6.31
N ASN A 669 1.74 -8.31 5.10
CA ASN A 669 3.10 -8.82 4.90
C ASN A 669 4.11 -7.72 4.52
N PHE A 670 5.20 -7.61 5.28
CA PHE A 670 6.29 -6.70 4.95
C PHE A 670 6.87 -6.91 3.54
N ALA A 671 6.91 -8.16 3.05
CA ALA A 671 7.40 -8.46 1.70
C ALA A 671 6.58 -7.74 0.60
N SER A 672 5.28 -7.54 0.84
CA SER A 672 4.39 -6.82 -0.06
C SER A 672 4.74 -5.33 -0.17
N ILE A 673 5.29 -4.72 0.90
CA ILE A 673 5.81 -3.35 0.88
C ILE A 673 7.01 -3.27 -0.05
N VAL A 674 7.98 -4.18 0.09
CA VAL A 674 9.19 -4.21 -0.76
C VAL A 674 8.81 -4.48 -2.22
N GLY A 675 7.84 -5.38 -2.44
CA GLY A 675 7.27 -5.64 -3.75
C GLY A 675 6.59 -4.42 -4.37
N ALA A 676 5.96 -3.56 -3.56
CA ALA A 676 5.34 -2.31 -3.99
C ALA A 676 6.36 -1.19 -4.21
N VAL A 677 7.49 -1.15 -3.47
CA VAL A 677 8.63 -0.26 -3.76
C VAL A 677 9.20 -0.54 -5.14
N GLU A 678 9.41 -1.82 -5.50
CA GLU A 678 9.87 -2.22 -6.84
C GLU A 678 8.91 -1.70 -7.92
N GLU A 679 7.61 -1.89 -7.73
CA GLU A 679 6.59 -1.45 -8.68
C GLU A 679 6.52 0.08 -8.76
N GLY A 680 6.65 0.80 -7.65
CA GLY A 680 6.71 2.26 -7.61
C GLY A 680 7.91 2.82 -8.38
N ARG A 681 9.09 2.18 -8.25
CA ARG A 681 10.28 2.52 -9.04
C ARG A 681 10.05 2.31 -10.53
N ARG A 682 9.36 1.22 -10.91
CA ARG A 682 9.03 0.92 -12.31
C ARG A 682 8.11 2.00 -12.89
N GLN A 683 7.07 2.38 -12.16
CA GLN A 683 6.14 3.43 -12.59
C GLN A 683 6.88 4.75 -12.83
N TYR A 684 7.74 5.16 -11.89
CA TYR A 684 8.51 6.39 -12.04
C TYR A 684 9.48 6.34 -13.24
N ASP A 685 10.20 5.23 -13.43
CA ASP A 685 11.10 5.04 -14.59
C ASP A 685 10.31 5.18 -15.91
N ASN A 686 9.12 4.58 -15.99
CA ASN A 686 8.26 4.70 -17.16
C ASN A 686 7.75 6.13 -17.38
N ILE A 687 7.40 6.85 -16.31
CA ILE A 687 7.06 8.27 -16.38
C ILE A 687 8.22 9.08 -16.96
N GLN A 688 9.47 8.83 -16.53
CA GLN A 688 10.62 9.51 -17.13
C GLN A 688 10.79 9.19 -18.61
N LYS A 689 10.56 7.94 -19.03
CA LYS A 689 10.66 7.55 -20.45
C LYS A 689 9.68 8.32 -21.32
N PHE A 690 8.39 8.30 -20.98
CA PHE A 690 7.40 8.96 -21.84
C PHE A 690 7.43 10.49 -21.72
N VAL A 691 7.74 11.06 -20.55
CA VAL A 691 7.91 12.52 -20.41
C VAL A 691 9.05 12.99 -21.33
N ARG A 692 10.19 12.31 -21.29
CA ARG A 692 11.35 12.68 -22.13
C ARG A 692 11.08 12.41 -23.62
N TYR A 693 10.33 11.36 -23.95
CA TYR A 693 9.89 11.12 -25.31
C TYR A 693 9.05 12.29 -25.84
N LEU A 694 7.97 12.65 -25.13
CA LEU A 694 7.09 13.77 -25.50
C LEU A 694 7.86 15.09 -25.62
N LEU A 695 8.72 15.40 -24.64
CA LEU A 695 9.54 16.62 -24.72
C LEU A 695 10.51 16.60 -25.91
N SER A 696 11.01 15.42 -26.32
CA SER A 696 11.88 15.29 -27.48
C SER A 696 11.12 15.55 -28.79
N SER A 697 9.89 15.04 -28.91
CA SER A 697 8.99 15.32 -30.05
C SER A 697 8.69 16.82 -30.13
N ASN A 698 8.18 17.42 -29.05
CA ASN A 698 7.84 18.84 -29.00
C ASN A 698 9.05 19.74 -29.29
N THR A 699 10.25 19.35 -28.83
CA THR A 699 11.50 20.07 -29.18
C THR A 699 11.76 20.03 -30.69
N GLY A 700 11.52 18.89 -31.35
CA GLY A 700 11.63 18.75 -32.80
C GLY A 700 10.63 19.61 -33.57
N GLU A 701 9.37 19.63 -33.14
CA GLU A 701 8.33 20.50 -33.70
C GLU A 701 8.74 21.97 -33.62
N VAL A 702 9.20 22.40 -32.44
CA VAL A 702 9.65 23.77 -32.21
C VAL A 702 10.84 24.15 -33.09
N VAL A 703 11.85 23.28 -33.16
CA VAL A 703 13.01 23.51 -34.03
C VAL A 703 12.58 23.61 -35.49
N ALA A 704 11.71 22.71 -35.96
CA ALA A 704 11.22 22.72 -37.33
C ALA A 704 10.46 24.01 -37.68
N VAL A 705 9.51 24.41 -36.83
CA VAL A 705 8.69 25.62 -37.07
C VAL A 705 9.53 26.89 -36.92
N PHE A 706 10.26 27.04 -35.81
CA PHE A 706 11.01 28.25 -35.50
C PHE A 706 12.10 28.53 -36.54
N VAL A 707 12.93 27.54 -36.84
CA VAL A 707 14.05 27.72 -37.80
C VAL A 707 13.52 27.96 -39.21
N ASN A 708 12.45 27.30 -39.64
CA ASN A 708 11.84 27.53 -40.95
C ASN A 708 11.36 29.00 -41.12
N ILE A 709 10.83 29.60 -40.05
CA ILE A 709 10.44 31.02 -40.05
C ILE A 709 11.67 31.92 -40.21
N LEU A 710 12.78 31.62 -39.54
CA LEU A 710 14.05 32.35 -39.72
C LEU A 710 14.58 32.25 -41.16
N LEU A 711 14.40 31.09 -41.80
CA LEU A 711 14.75 30.84 -43.21
C LEU A 711 13.78 31.49 -44.21
N LYS A 712 12.77 32.24 -43.73
CA LYS A 712 11.71 32.87 -44.54
C LYS A 712 10.91 31.85 -45.37
N GLY A 713 10.74 30.63 -44.85
CA GLY A 713 9.93 29.58 -45.47
C GLY A 713 8.41 29.84 -45.32
N PRO A 714 7.58 29.19 -46.17
CA PRO A 714 6.14 29.07 -45.93
C PRO A 714 5.89 28.19 -44.69
N LEU A 715 4.68 28.21 -44.13
CA LEU A 715 4.35 27.39 -42.96
C LEU A 715 4.69 25.91 -43.21
N ILE A 716 5.48 25.33 -42.32
CA ILE A 716 5.96 23.93 -42.45
C ILE A 716 4.93 22.92 -41.93
N LEU A 717 4.23 23.27 -40.86
CA LEU A 717 3.21 22.46 -40.19
C LEU A 717 1.98 23.33 -39.90
N LEU A 718 0.79 22.76 -40.08
CA LEU A 718 -0.47 23.43 -39.75
C LEU A 718 -0.86 23.17 -38.28
N PRO A 719 -1.63 24.07 -37.63
CA PRO A 719 -2.05 23.88 -36.25
C PRO A 719 -2.82 22.58 -36.02
N VAL A 720 -3.69 22.19 -36.96
CA VAL A 720 -4.44 20.93 -36.88
C VAL A 720 -3.55 19.69 -36.98
N GLN A 721 -2.43 19.77 -37.70
CA GLN A 721 -1.44 18.71 -37.82
C GLN A 721 -0.64 18.55 -36.52
N ILE A 722 -0.28 19.67 -35.88
CA ILE A 722 0.37 19.69 -34.55
C ILE A 722 -0.54 19.04 -33.50
N LEU A 723 -1.83 19.35 -33.51
CA LEU A 723 -2.81 18.73 -32.60
C LEU A 723 -2.89 17.21 -32.83
N TRP A 724 -2.94 16.77 -34.09
CA TRP A 724 -2.94 15.36 -34.44
C TRP A 724 -1.71 14.62 -33.90
N MET A 725 -0.52 15.23 -34.02
CA MET A 725 0.72 14.64 -33.52
C MET A 725 0.70 14.49 -32.00
N ASN A 726 0.51 15.60 -31.30
CA ASN A 726 0.57 15.67 -29.84
C ASN A 726 -0.50 14.82 -29.14
N LEU A 727 -1.72 14.79 -29.68
CA LEU A 727 -2.86 14.18 -29.00
C LEU A 727 -3.12 12.74 -29.43
N VAL A 728 -3.08 12.47 -30.74
CA VAL A 728 -3.40 11.15 -31.29
C VAL A 728 -2.13 10.29 -31.31
N THR A 729 -1.11 10.72 -32.03
CA THR A 729 0.05 9.85 -32.25
C THR A 729 0.93 9.73 -31.02
N ASP A 730 1.19 10.82 -30.31
CA ASP A 730 2.11 10.86 -29.18
C ASP A 730 1.45 10.32 -27.90
N GLY A 731 0.19 10.68 -27.66
CA GLY A 731 -0.60 10.12 -26.56
C GLY A 731 -0.63 8.59 -26.55
N MET A 732 -0.89 7.95 -27.70
CA MET A 732 -0.90 6.49 -27.80
C MET A 732 0.46 5.85 -27.49
N THR A 733 1.54 6.40 -28.04
CA THR A 733 2.90 5.91 -27.76
C THR A 733 3.34 6.17 -26.32
N ALA A 734 2.93 7.28 -25.73
CA ALA A 734 3.27 7.63 -24.35
C ALA A 734 2.61 6.67 -23.34
N VAL A 735 1.33 6.32 -23.55
CA VAL A 735 0.65 5.28 -22.75
C VAL A 735 1.35 3.92 -22.91
N ALA A 736 1.76 3.57 -24.13
CA ALA A 736 2.45 2.31 -24.38
C ALA A 736 3.84 2.24 -23.70
N LEU A 737 4.58 3.35 -23.67
CA LEU A 737 5.82 3.48 -22.90
C LEU A 737 5.57 3.42 -21.40
N GLY A 738 4.42 3.91 -20.93
CA GLY A 738 3.94 3.75 -19.55
C GLY A 738 3.85 2.29 -19.09
N LEU A 739 3.64 1.36 -20.04
CA LEU A 739 3.50 -0.07 -19.79
C LEU A 739 4.81 -0.88 -19.93
N GLU A 740 5.97 -0.21 -20.06
CA GLU A 740 7.25 -0.92 -20.19
C GLU A 740 7.54 -1.77 -18.93
N PRO A 741 8.06 -3.00 -19.08
CA PRO A 741 8.51 -3.81 -17.95
C PRO A 741 9.64 -3.16 -17.15
N GLY A 742 9.73 -3.51 -15.86
CA GLY A 742 10.80 -3.03 -14.98
C GLY A 742 12.16 -3.60 -15.42
N SER A 743 13.22 -2.79 -15.29
CA SER A 743 14.57 -3.27 -15.58
C SER A 743 15.03 -4.26 -14.49
N LYS A 744 15.83 -5.26 -14.86
CA LYS A 744 16.32 -6.28 -13.91
C LYS A 744 17.18 -5.72 -12.78
N ASP A 745 17.75 -4.53 -12.97
CA ASP A 745 18.61 -3.81 -12.02
C ASP A 745 17.87 -2.71 -11.26
N LEU A 746 16.53 -2.67 -11.33
CA LEU A 746 15.73 -1.61 -10.70
C LEU A 746 15.90 -1.58 -9.17
N MET A 747 15.99 -2.75 -8.54
CA MET A 747 16.25 -2.91 -7.10
C MET A 747 17.75 -2.91 -6.76
N GLY A 748 18.64 -2.84 -7.75
CA GLY A 748 20.09 -2.66 -7.53
C GLY A 748 20.53 -1.19 -7.54
N GLN A 749 19.58 -0.26 -7.68
CA GLN A 749 19.84 1.17 -7.67
C GLN A 749 19.47 1.77 -6.31
N PRO A 750 20.21 2.79 -5.83
CA PRO A 750 19.84 3.50 -4.61
C PRO A 750 18.51 4.28 -4.80
N PRO A 751 17.81 4.62 -3.72
CA PRO A 751 16.61 5.45 -3.81
C PRO A 751 16.96 6.81 -4.43
N ARG A 752 16.02 7.33 -5.21
CA ARG A 752 16.17 8.63 -5.87
C ARG A 752 16.09 9.76 -4.82
N GLY A 753 16.95 10.76 -4.96
CA GLY A 753 16.83 11.98 -4.15
C GLY A 753 15.51 12.72 -4.39
N ALA A 754 14.84 13.15 -3.32
CA ALA A 754 13.57 13.87 -3.39
C ALA A 754 13.62 15.10 -4.34
N ARG A 755 14.78 15.77 -4.41
CA ARG A 755 15.03 16.97 -5.23
C ARG A 755 15.53 16.71 -6.65
N GLU A 756 15.75 15.46 -7.07
CA GLU A 756 16.25 15.17 -8.41
C GLU A 756 15.21 15.57 -9.47
N PRO A 757 15.53 16.43 -10.46
CA PRO A 757 14.58 16.86 -11.47
C PRO A 757 14.23 15.72 -12.44
N ILE A 758 13.02 15.75 -13.02
CA ILE A 758 12.62 14.79 -14.06
C ILE A 758 13.58 14.85 -15.26
N LEU A 759 14.02 16.07 -15.59
CA LEU A 759 15.00 16.35 -16.63
C LEU A 759 16.33 16.80 -16.00
N ASN A 760 17.30 15.89 -15.91
CA ASN A 760 18.66 16.21 -15.50
C ASN A 760 19.48 16.79 -16.68
N LYS A 761 20.68 17.33 -16.43
CA LYS A 761 21.53 17.96 -17.46
C LYS A 761 21.79 17.03 -18.67
N TYR A 762 22.02 15.75 -18.39
CA TYR A 762 22.21 14.74 -19.43
C TYR A 762 20.93 14.51 -20.24
N GLY A 763 19.78 14.41 -19.56
CA GLY A 763 18.46 14.32 -20.19
C GLY A 763 18.18 15.52 -21.08
N ALA A 764 18.47 16.75 -20.62
CA ALA A 764 18.32 17.95 -21.43
C ALA A 764 19.20 17.93 -22.68
N ALA A 765 20.46 17.48 -22.57
CA ALA A 765 21.35 17.33 -23.72
C ALA A 765 20.85 16.27 -24.70
N LEU A 766 20.32 15.15 -24.20
CA LEU A 766 19.70 14.11 -25.03
C LEU A 766 18.45 14.66 -25.76
N LEU A 767 17.59 15.42 -25.07
CA LEU A 767 16.43 16.06 -25.68
C LEU A 767 16.83 17.04 -26.78
N LEU A 768 17.82 17.91 -26.53
CA LEU A 768 18.30 18.86 -27.53
C LEU A 768 18.92 18.16 -28.75
N GLY A 769 19.65 17.06 -28.53
CA GLY A 769 20.23 16.27 -29.63
C GLY A 769 19.16 15.56 -30.48
N LEU A 770 18.24 14.84 -29.82
CA LEU A 770 17.21 14.07 -30.52
C LEU A 770 16.13 14.97 -31.12
N GLY A 771 15.59 15.90 -30.34
CA GLY A 771 14.64 16.90 -30.84
C GLY A 771 15.27 17.77 -31.93
N GLY A 772 16.53 18.18 -31.76
CA GLY A 772 17.27 18.89 -32.80
C GLY A 772 17.36 18.09 -34.11
N TYR A 773 17.68 16.79 -34.04
CA TYR A 773 17.69 15.92 -35.22
C TYR A 773 16.30 15.78 -35.86
N ILE A 774 15.25 15.58 -35.07
CA ILE A 774 13.87 15.51 -35.57
C ILE A 774 13.50 16.80 -36.31
N GLY A 775 13.77 17.95 -35.71
CA GLY A 775 13.47 19.25 -36.31
C GLY A 775 14.28 19.52 -37.58
N VAL A 776 15.59 19.27 -37.56
CA VAL A 776 16.48 19.46 -38.72
C VAL A 776 16.16 18.48 -39.83
N GLY A 777 15.86 17.21 -39.52
CA GLY A 777 15.46 16.21 -40.50
C GLY A 777 14.15 16.61 -41.20
N THR A 778 13.18 17.11 -40.42
CA THR A 778 11.90 17.61 -40.95
C THR A 778 12.10 18.85 -41.84
N LEU A 779 12.92 19.80 -41.40
CA LEU A 779 13.31 20.98 -42.19
C LEU A 779 13.97 20.59 -43.51
N TRP A 780 14.90 19.64 -43.45
CA TRP A 780 15.61 19.16 -44.64
C TRP A 780 14.64 18.54 -45.63
N LEU A 781 13.74 17.65 -45.17
CA LEU A 781 12.70 17.05 -46.00
C LEU A 781 11.83 18.13 -46.66
N PHE A 782 11.34 19.10 -45.88
CA PHE A 782 10.51 20.19 -46.38
C PHE A 782 11.21 21.02 -47.48
N HIS A 783 12.43 21.48 -47.22
CA HIS A 783 13.19 22.30 -48.17
C HIS A 783 13.68 21.50 -49.38
N HIS A 784 13.95 20.20 -49.23
CA HIS A 784 14.28 19.33 -50.35
C HIS A 784 13.13 19.25 -51.36
N TYR A 785 11.89 19.12 -50.88
CA TYR A 785 10.70 19.10 -51.75
C TYR A 785 10.39 20.48 -52.33
N LEU A 786 10.55 21.57 -51.59
CA LEU A 786 10.40 22.92 -52.14
C LEU A 786 11.45 23.24 -53.21
N ALA A 787 12.68 22.74 -53.05
CA ALA A 787 13.74 22.94 -54.04
C ALA A 787 13.51 22.14 -55.32
N THR A 788 12.91 20.95 -55.22
CA THR A 788 12.68 20.05 -56.36
C THR A 788 11.37 20.33 -57.10
N LEU A 789 10.28 20.63 -56.38
CA LEU A 789 8.95 20.88 -56.94
C LEU A 789 8.64 22.38 -57.15
N GLY A 790 9.47 23.27 -56.62
CA GLY A 790 9.27 24.72 -56.66
C GLY A 790 8.31 25.22 -55.57
N ARG A 791 7.72 26.40 -55.80
CA ARG A 791 6.87 27.13 -54.82
C ARG A 791 5.42 27.31 -55.27
N SER A 792 4.90 26.43 -56.12
CA SER A 792 3.46 26.42 -56.43
C SER A 792 2.64 26.01 -55.19
N PRO A 793 1.35 26.38 -55.10
CA PRO A 793 0.50 25.96 -53.98
C PRO A 793 0.44 24.43 -53.79
N GLU A 794 0.42 23.66 -54.89
CA GLU A 794 0.48 22.19 -54.86
C GLU A 794 1.84 21.66 -54.37
N ALA A 795 2.95 22.31 -54.74
CA ALA A 795 4.28 21.95 -54.25
C ALA A 795 4.42 22.23 -52.75
N ILE A 796 3.85 23.33 -52.26
CA ILE A 796 3.83 23.67 -50.83
C ILE A 796 2.99 22.63 -50.05
N ALA A 797 1.81 22.27 -50.55
CA ALA A 797 0.96 21.25 -49.91
C ALA A 797 1.65 19.87 -49.85
N THR A 798 2.36 19.49 -50.91
CA THR A 798 3.18 18.27 -50.93
C THR A 798 4.31 18.35 -49.92
N ALA A 799 5.07 19.44 -49.90
CA ALA A 799 6.16 19.63 -48.95
C ALA A 799 5.67 19.61 -47.49
N GLN A 800 4.54 20.25 -47.19
CA GLN A 800 3.89 20.23 -45.87
C GLN A 800 3.47 18.80 -45.48
N THR A 801 2.91 18.03 -46.42
CA THR A 801 2.51 16.64 -46.14
C THR A 801 3.71 15.72 -45.89
N VAL A 802 4.82 15.94 -46.61
CA VAL A 802 6.09 15.24 -46.38
C VAL A 802 6.71 15.65 -45.05
N ALA A 803 6.68 16.94 -44.68
CA ALA A 803 7.17 17.39 -43.38
C ALA A 803 6.35 16.79 -42.23
N PHE A 804 5.02 16.85 -42.34
CA PHE A 804 4.08 16.27 -41.38
C PHE A 804 4.23 14.75 -41.23
N THR A 805 4.35 14.02 -42.33
CA THR A 805 4.53 12.55 -42.27
C THR A 805 5.94 12.17 -41.82
N GLY A 806 6.95 12.93 -42.26
CA GLY A 806 8.35 12.71 -41.94
C GLY A 806 8.67 12.93 -40.47
N ILE A 807 8.13 13.99 -39.86
CA ILE A 807 8.33 14.25 -38.42
C ILE A 807 7.72 13.14 -37.56
N ILE A 808 6.51 12.67 -37.91
CA ILE A 808 5.87 11.53 -37.22
C ILE A 808 6.73 10.28 -37.35
N LEU A 809 7.22 9.96 -38.55
CA LEU A 809 8.10 8.80 -38.74
C LEU A 809 9.40 8.91 -37.92
N LEU A 810 10.02 10.09 -37.88
CA LEU A 810 11.20 10.37 -37.05
C LEU A 810 10.90 10.12 -35.57
N GLU A 811 9.78 10.63 -35.05
CA GLU A 811 9.33 10.43 -33.67
C GLU A 811 9.00 8.97 -33.36
N LYS A 812 8.29 8.27 -34.25
CA LYS A 812 7.95 6.86 -34.05
C LYS A 812 9.16 5.95 -34.19
N MET A 813 10.19 6.32 -34.94
CA MET A 813 11.48 5.62 -34.86
C MET A 813 12.20 5.93 -33.54
N ASN A 814 12.08 7.16 -33.03
CA ASN A 814 12.69 7.56 -31.76
C ASN A 814 12.05 6.89 -30.54
N VAL A 815 10.79 6.47 -30.60
CA VAL A 815 10.10 5.83 -29.46
C VAL A 815 10.87 4.61 -28.92
N PHE A 816 11.53 3.86 -29.81
CA PHE A 816 12.33 2.69 -29.44
C PHE A 816 13.54 3.07 -28.59
N ASN A 817 14.11 4.26 -28.81
CA ASN A 817 15.20 4.78 -27.99
C ASN A 817 14.75 5.10 -26.56
N PHE A 818 13.47 5.38 -26.33
CA PHE A 818 12.94 5.70 -25.02
C PHE A 818 12.42 4.49 -24.24
N ARG A 819 12.36 3.30 -24.84
CA ARG A 819 12.06 2.05 -24.10
C ARG A 819 13.07 1.77 -22.98
N SER A 820 14.31 2.21 -23.16
CA SER A 820 15.30 2.26 -22.08
C SER A 820 16.21 3.48 -22.22
N LEU A 821 16.33 4.25 -21.15
CA LEU A 821 17.19 5.43 -21.10
C LEU A 821 18.69 5.09 -20.98
N ARG A 822 19.03 3.84 -20.70
CA ARG A 822 20.42 3.42 -20.40
C ARG A 822 20.89 2.25 -21.24
N ARG A 823 20.04 1.22 -21.42
CA ARG A 823 20.42 -0.04 -22.05
C ARG A 823 19.98 -0.08 -23.52
N PRO A 824 20.77 -0.72 -24.39
CA PRO A 824 20.37 -0.92 -25.77
C PRO A 824 19.23 -1.95 -25.89
N LEU A 825 18.44 -1.82 -26.96
CA LEU A 825 17.22 -2.57 -27.23
C LEU A 825 17.44 -4.09 -27.28
N HIS A 826 18.60 -4.54 -27.77
CA HIS A 826 18.94 -5.97 -27.83
C HIS A 826 19.10 -6.60 -26.43
N ARG A 827 19.48 -5.83 -25.39
CA ARG A 827 19.60 -6.33 -24.01
C ARG A 827 18.28 -6.38 -23.27
N ILE A 828 17.36 -5.46 -23.58
CA ILE A 828 16.02 -5.43 -22.98
C ILE A 828 15.00 -6.31 -23.74
N GLY A 829 15.32 -6.67 -24.98
CA GLY A 829 14.47 -7.47 -25.86
C GLY A 829 13.48 -6.62 -26.65
N PHE A 830 13.40 -6.85 -27.96
CA PHE A 830 12.49 -6.13 -28.84
C PHE A 830 11.01 -6.43 -28.53
N TRP A 831 10.70 -7.67 -28.13
CA TRP A 831 9.33 -8.16 -27.96
C TRP A 831 8.79 -8.06 -26.53
N THR A 832 9.56 -7.51 -25.59
CA THR A 832 9.18 -7.47 -24.17
C THR A 832 8.04 -6.51 -23.85
N ASN A 833 7.83 -5.48 -24.67
CA ASN A 833 6.68 -4.59 -24.59
C ASN A 833 5.87 -4.62 -25.90
N PRO A 834 4.88 -5.52 -26.04
CA PRO A 834 4.04 -5.59 -27.24
C PRO A 834 3.16 -4.35 -27.43
N TRP A 835 2.88 -3.59 -26.37
CA TRP A 835 2.05 -2.38 -26.46
C TRP A 835 2.73 -1.27 -27.25
N VAL A 836 4.06 -1.10 -27.12
CA VAL A 836 4.81 -0.12 -27.92
C VAL A 836 4.78 -0.49 -29.40
N LEU A 837 4.87 -1.77 -29.74
CA LEU A 837 4.75 -2.25 -31.11
C LEU A 837 3.33 -2.04 -31.66
N GLY A 838 2.32 -2.37 -30.87
CA GLY A 838 0.92 -2.10 -31.21
C GLY A 838 0.65 -0.61 -31.45
N ALA A 839 1.14 0.26 -30.56
CA ALA A 839 1.03 1.71 -30.71
C ALA A 839 1.79 2.22 -31.94
N TRP A 840 2.99 1.67 -32.22
CA TRP A 840 3.75 2.01 -33.43
C TRP A 840 2.98 1.64 -34.70
N VAL A 841 2.46 0.42 -34.80
CA VAL A 841 1.66 -0.03 -35.97
C VAL A 841 0.39 0.81 -36.13
N LEU A 842 -0.33 1.06 -35.02
CA LEU A 842 -1.56 1.84 -35.03
C LEU A 842 -1.32 3.30 -35.42
N THR A 843 -0.23 3.92 -34.95
CA THR A 843 0.11 5.31 -35.29
C THR A 843 0.56 5.46 -36.74
N VAL A 844 1.41 4.57 -37.23
CA VAL A 844 1.79 4.54 -38.65
C VAL A 844 0.55 4.28 -39.51
N GLY A 845 -0.32 3.36 -39.11
CA GLY A 845 -1.59 3.10 -39.81
C GLY A 845 -2.53 4.31 -39.81
N ALA A 846 -2.64 5.01 -38.68
CA ALA A 846 -3.42 6.25 -38.58
C ALA A 846 -2.82 7.35 -39.46
N GLN A 847 -1.49 7.43 -39.56
CA GLN A 847 -0.83 8.39 -40.46
C GLN A 847 -1.04 8.06 -41.93
N VAL A 848 -1.00 6.77 -42.30
CA VAL A 848 -1.38 6.32 -43.65
C VAL A 848 -2.85 6.72 -43.93
N ALA A 849 -3.76 6.51 -42.98
CA ALA A 849 -5.14 6.95 -43.14
C ALA A 849 -5.25 8.49 -43.28
N ALA A 850 -4.49 9.25 -42.51
CA ALA A 850 -4.43 10.71 -42.59
C ALA A 850 -3.99 11.23 -43.97
N VAL A 851 -3.14 10.48 -44.67
CA VAL A 851 -2.60 10.85 -45.99
C VAL A 851 -3.45 10.35 -47.16
N TYR A 852 -4.23 9.28 -47.00
CA TYR A 852 -4.96 8.64 -48.13
C TYR A 852 -6.48 8.63 -48.01
N VAL A 853 -7.07 8.85 -46.83
CA VAL A 853 -8.53 8.86 -46.66
C VAL A 853 -9.07 10.26 -47.01
N PRO A 854 -9.98 10.42 -48.00
CA PRO A 854 -10.41 11.74 -48.48
C PRO A 854 -10.99 12.67 -47.40
N PHE A 855 -11.72 12.11 -46.43
CA PHE A 855 -12.22 12.89 -45.30
C PHE A 855 -11.08 13.45 -44.44
N LEU A 856 -10.10 12.62 -44.09
CA LEU A 856 -8.96 13.03 -43.28
C LEU A 856 -8.03 13.97 -44.05
N GLN A 857 -7.84 13.78 -45.36
CA GLN A 857 -7.09 14.71 -46.20
C GLN A 857 -7.68 16.12 -46.17
N LYS A 858 -9.01 16.23 -46.20
CA LYS A 858 -9.69 17.52 -46.12
C LYS A 858 -9.52 18.19 -44.76
N VAL A 859 -9.54 17.42 -43.67
CA VAL A 859 -9.40 17.93 -42.30
C VAL A 859 -7.96 18.29 -41.96
N LEU A 860 -7.00 17.48 -42.38
CA LEU A 860 -5.57 17.62 -42.07
C LEU A 860 -4.78 18.35 -43.16
N HIS A 861 -5.45 18.73 -44.26
CA HIS A 861 -4.87 19.39 -45.42
C HIS A 861 -3.66 18.63 -46.01
N THR A 862 -3.82 17.31 -46.21
CA THR A 862 -2.77 16.45 -46.76
C THR A 862 -3.03 16.08 -48.22
N VAL A 863 -1.96 15.77 -48.94
CA VAL A 863 -2.00 15.26 -50.32
C VAL A 863 -1.43 13.83 -50.39
N PRO A 864 -1.88 12.98 -51.32
CA PRO A 864 -1.37 11.60 -51.40
C PRO A 864 0.12 11.59 -51.75
N LEU A 865 0.90 10.81 -51.00
CA LEU A 865 2.34 10.64 -51.21
C LEU A 865 2.64 9.40 -52.06
N GLY A 866 3.71 9.47 -52.86
CA GLY A 866 4.24 8.35 -53.64
C GLY A 866 5.15 7.43 -52.82
N TRP A 867 5.47 6.26 -53.37
CA TRP A 867 6.33 5.28 -52.68
C TRP A 867 7.76 5.80 -52.43
N ASN A 868 8.30 6.60 -53.35
CA ASN A 868 9.63 7.20 -53.20
C ASN A 868 9.68 8.20 -52.04
N ASP A 869 8.58 8.90 -51.77
CA ASP A 869 8.50 9.86 -50.66
C ASP A 869 8.60 9.11 -49.33
N TRP A 870 7.87 8.00 -49.19
CA TRP A 870 7.96 7.13 -48.02
C TRP A 870 9.37 6.56 -47.83
N LEU A 871 10.01 6.06 -48.89
CA LEU A 871 11.38 5.55 -48.81
C LEU A 871 12.37 6.61 -48.32
N LEU A 872 12.25 7.84 -48.81
CA LEU A 872 13.13 8.93 -48.39
C LEU A 872 12.90 9.30 -46.92
N MET A 873 11.65 9.44 -46.50
CA MET A 873 11.32 9.73 -45.10
C MET A 873 11.83 8.62 -44.16
N PHE A 874 11.68 7.35 -44.54
CA PHE A 874 12.23 6.23 -43.78
C PHE A 874 13.76 6.25 -43.74
N ALA A 875 14.43 6.58 -44.84
CA ALA A 875 15.89 6.69 -44.88
C ALA A 875 16.42 7.80 -43.95
N VAL A 876 15.68 8.91 -43.81
CA VAL A 876 15.98 9.98 -42.87
C VAL A 876 15.61 9.60 -41.43
N ALA A 877 14.61 8.74 -41.21
CA ALA A 877 14.19 8.34 -39.88
C ALA A 877 15.09 7.26 -39.24
N ILE A 878 15.67 6.34 -40.01
CA ILE A 878 16.48 5.22 -39.47
C ILE A 878 17.69 5.67 -38.62
N PRO A 879 18.48 6.69 -38.99
CA PRO A 879 19.68 7.06 -38.25
C PRO A 879 19.41 7.48 -36.80
N ILE A 880 18.27 8.11 -36.49
CA ILE A 880 17.94 8.50 -35.10
C ILE A 880 17.88 7.28 -34.18
N PHE A 881 17.44 6.13 -34.69
CA PHE A 881 17.40 4.88 -33.96
C PHE A 881 18.80 4.26 -33.85
N LEU A 882 19.50 4.09 -34.98
CA LEU A 882 20.79 3.39 -35.02
C LEU A 882 21.88 4.09 -34.22
N VAL A 883 21.99 5.43 -34.32
CA VAL A 883 23.03 6.20 -33.65
C VAL A 883 22.86 6.14 -32.13
N VAL A 884 21.64 6.26 -31.64
CA VAL A 884 21.36 6.24 -30.19
C VAL A 884 21.61 4.85 -29.61
N GLU A 885 21.21 3.80 -30.32
CA GLU A 885 21.51 2.43 -29.92
C GLU A 885 23.01 2.15 -29.89
N ALA A 886 23.78 2.66 -30.86
CA ALA A 886 25.24 2.58 -30.85
C ALA A 886 25.85 3.32 -29.65
N ILE A 887 25.36 4.52 -29.32
CA ILE A 887 25.81 5.28 -28.14
C ILE A 887 25.55 4.50 -26.85
N LYS A 888 24.36 3.89 -26.70
CA LYS A 888 24.03 3.06 -25.52
C LYS A 888 24.92 1.83 -25.42
N LEU A 889 25.14 1.14 -26.55
CA LEU A 889 26.05 -0.01 -26.65
C LEU A 889 27.45 0.33 -26.12
N LEU A 890 28.05 1.42 -26.62
CA LEU A 890 29.39 1.86 -26.21
C LEU A 890 29.47 2.21 -24.73
N ARG A 891 28.42 2.84 -24.17
CA ARG A 891 28.38 3.17 -22.73
C ARG A 891 28.27 1.95 -21.84
N THR A 892 27.49 0.95 -22.24
CA THR A 892 27.31 -0.29 -21.47
C THR A 892 28.50 -1.27 -21.51
N GLN A 893 29.54 -0.98 -22.30
CA GLN A 893 30.80 -1.74 -22.29
C GLN A 893 31.87 -1.12 -21.38
N GLY A 894 31.69 0.14 -20.98
CA GLY A 894 32.64 0.86 -20.12
C GLY A 894 32.21 0.98 -18.64
N SER A 895 31.08 0.38 -18.25
CA SER A 895 30.52 0.39 -16.89
C SER A 895 30.54 -0.96 -16.23
#